data_AF-A0A9W9XKU3-F1
#
_entry.id   AF-A0A9W9XKU3-F1
#
_cell.length_a   1.000
_cell.length_b   1.000
_cell.length_c   1.000
_cell.angle_alpha   90.00
_cell.angle_beta   90.00
_cell.angle_gamma   90.00
#
_symmetry.space_group_name_H-M   'P 1'
#
loop_
_entity.id
_entity.type
_entity.pdbx_description
1 polymer ?
#
loop_
_entity_poly.entity_id
_entity_poly.type
_entity_poly.pdbx_seq_one_letter_code
_entity_poly.pdbx_strand_id
1 'polypeptide(L)'
;MEPNNGSNRGLKHRSFLERLRSYEGIQVCAIVASIVLGLNFILVIVAFSIGYSKSSESGFLTVPLYVGSCSTTRNWSTGLHLLINGLGTFILSTSNYCAQFLAAPTRKDIDEAHARGSWLDIGVPSLRNIFTLETRKQILWALLMVSTIPIHAFYNSVLLSSQSSNEYSVLVVPSDYTGSQPLSLPHSPECFQSRMHQSLADFNLDIADGKFDILSKEQCLDTFAVSYLHGHRSLAVLSKNLTWDLKDPVKFAANANAPTDYESISLHSPFSWMCSSRYNFVCTSSTIQKQMPDWKIFASVLEEPTWTITASLDNGSMTYTQENYTSCSHDISSCFNMFSLAQYLWGTTIARQGGALPVTTQDLEHYLGSSAVWGDEITWAEEVTYRQSGSQCSRYQILNTPIDIYYFDYPSIGLYTVDGCISIKAEEKCQLLFSPTFSLVVLVCTSVKVACIVFVARRERAHRLLTIGDAISSFLSNPDPFTTGCCTSSKSDWIRRSRLDGAAKHRYEGVAQQRLDTREHRWWQAAAIRQWAFTLGLSLSCLSVAGFLLYRGLQDTRLDSVGGTNWSTLWSLGLGSASPYTLIYRLHTTLLGNVLLANTPQLLLSVSHYFYNATLTAMFMANEYENYAIEGMRHDSTVETPQIQPEKGLRVSSNRRGAQRSFYFLSLPFRYSVPLMLTYTVLHWLLSQAIFYVQIYMYDADMYHDPSLDVDACAWSPIALIFTIIVGSLMIMVLLGLAMRPFRSVIPLAGSCSAAISAACHPPEDDVDAALKPIMEVHDETNLLEMQNRGTVMQGLPRCTFTSMRVERPTLLQTYE
;
A
#
# COMPACT_ATOMS: atom_id res chain seq x y z
N MET A 1 -10.83 -18.36 -78.10
CA MET A 1 -12.02 -17.49 -78.09
C MET A 1 -12.22 -17.01 -76.67
N GLU A 2 -12.00 -15.71 -76.47
CA GLU A 2 -12.60 -14.83 -75.43
C GLU A 2 -12.38 -15.12 -73.92
N PRO A 3 -12.53 -14.08 -73.05
CA PRO A 3 -11.42 -13.61 -72.19
C PRO A 3 -11.82 -13.34 -70.71
N ASN A 4 -10.89 -12.72 -69.96
CA ASN A 4 -11.04 -11.81 -68.81
C ASN A 4 -12.09 -12.05 -67.70
N ASN A 5 -11.58 -12.20 -66.47
CA ASN A 5 -11.86 -11.35 -65.30
C ASN A 5 -10.95 -11.84 -64.17
N GLY A 6 -10.22 -11.05 -63.38
CA GLY A 6 -10.56 -9.76 -62.83
C GLY A 6 -10.10 -9.81 -61.36
N SER A 7 -9.16 -8.94 -61.02
CA SER A 7 -8.65 -8.67 -59.67
C SER A 7 -9.75 -8.62 -58.61
N ASN A 8 -9.58 -9.34 -57.49
CA ASN A 8 -9.99 -8.81 -56.18
C ASN A 8 -9.30 -9.49 -54.98
N ARG A 9 -8.41 -8.72 -54.35
CA ARG A 9 -8.29 -8.52 -52.89
C ARG A 9 -8.32 -9.76 -51.99
N GLY A 10 -7.15 -10.38 -51.83
CA GLY A 10 -6.79 -11.09 -50.60
C GLY A 10 -6.10 -10.15 -49.61
N LEU A 11 -6.88 -9.34 -48.87
CA LEU A 11 -6.40 -8.64 -47.67
C LEU A 11 -6.02 -9.71 -46.62
N LYS A 12 -4.78 -10.22 -46.68
CA LYS A 12 -4.23 -11.11 -45.64
C LYS A 12 -4.26 -10.35 -44.31
N HIS A 13 -5.14 -10.77 -43.42
CA HIS A 13 -5.26 -10.26 -42.07
C HIS A 13 -3.99 -10.65 -41.30
N ARG A 14 -2.95 -9.80 -41.35
CA ARG A 14 -1.76 -9.93 -40.49
C ARG A 14 -2.24 -10.01 -39.05
N SER A 15 -1.70 -10.96 -38.28
CA SER A 15 -2.03 -11.08 -36.86
C SER A 15 -1.73 -9.76 -36.15
N PHE A 16 -2.45 -9.44 -35.08
CA PHE A 16 -2.25 -8.20 -34.31
C PHE A 16 -0.79 -8.01 -33.89
N LEU A 17 -0.10 -9.11 -33.55
CA LEU A 17 1.32 -9.14 -33.19
C LEU A 17 2.24 -8.75 -34.36
N GLU A 18 1.92 -9.15 -35.60
CA GLU A 18 2.68 -8.75 -36.79
C GLU A 18 2.51 -7.28 -37.16
N ARG A 19 1.34 -6.69 -36.87
CA ARG A 19 1.09 -5.25 -37.05
C ARG A 19 1.79 -4.40 -35.99
N LEU A 20 1.85 -4.86 -34.73
CA LEU A 20 2.64 -4.19 -33.70
C LEU A 20 4.14 -4.19 -34.00
N ARG A 21 4.61 -5.23 -34.70
CA ARG A 21 6.02 -5.42 -35.08
C ARG A 21 6.55 -4.40 -36.09
N SER A 22 5.68 -3.62 -36.76
CA SER A 22 6.08 -2.59 -37.73
C SER A 22 6.22 -1.18 -37.16
N TYR A 23 5.86 -0.95 -35.90
CA TYR A 23 5.97 0.36 -35.24
C TYR A 23 7.27 0.47 -34.42
N GLU A 24 7.86 1.66 -34.38
CA GLU A 24 8.96 1.95 -33.46
C GLU A 24 8.46 1.95 -32.01
N GLY A 25 9.29 1.54 -31.04
CA GLY A 25 8.85 1.40 -29.64
C GLY A 25 8.27 2.70 -29.05
N ILE A 26 8.76 3.87 -29.47
CA ILE A 26 8.22 5.17 -29.06
C ILE A 26 6.79 5.41 -29.59
N GLN A 27 6.45 4.90 -30.77
CA GLN A 27 5.11 5.01 -31.35
C GLN A 27 4.12 4.10 -30.61
N VAL A 28 4.56 2.90 -30.21
CA VAL A 28 3.78 2.02 -29.34
C VAL A 28 3.51 2.69 -28.00
N CYS A 29 4.51 3.34 -27.39
CA CYS A 29 4.34 4.10 -26.17
C CYS A 29 3.33 5.24 -26.33
N ALA A 30 3.37 5.97 -27.45
CA ALA A 30 2.42 7.04 -27.74
C ALA A 30 0.98 6.52 -27.87
N ILE A 31 0.77 5.37 -28.53
CA ILE A 31 -0.55 4.74 -28.66
C ILE A 31 -1.08 4.32 -27.29
N VAL A 32 -0.28 3.55 -26.52
CA VAL A 32 -0.68 3.06 -25.20
C VAL A 32 -1.00 4.23 -24.26
N ALA A 33 -0.13 5.24 -24.20
CA ALA A 33 -0.35 6.40 -23.33
C ALA A 33 -1.60 7.21 -23.74
N SER A 34 -1.88 7.31 -25.04
CA SER A 34 -3.10 7.98 -25.55
C SER A 34 -4.38 7.20 -25.20
N ILE A 35 -4.34 5.86 -25.26
CA ILE A 35 -5.46 5.00 -24.83
C ILE A 35 -5.72 5.21 -23.34
N VAL A 36 -4.68 5.19 -22.50
CA VAL A 36 -4.83 5.42 -21.06
C VAL A 36 -5.43 6.80 -20.77
N LEU A 37 -4.94 7.85 -21.45
CA LEU A 37 -5.53 9.19 -21.29
C LEU A 37 -7.00 9.23 -21.72
N GLY A 38 -7.36 8.58 -22.82
CA GLY A 38 -8.75 8.46 -23.26
C GLY A 38 -9.64 7.76 -22.23
N LEU A 39 -9.18 6.65 -21.66
CA LEU A 39 -9.87 5.96 -20.58
C LEU A 39 -10.03 6.84 -19.35
N ASN A 40 -8.98 7.58 -18.96
CA ASN A 40 -9.06 8.53 -17.85
C ASN A 40 -10.10 9.62 -18.11
N PHE A 41 -10.12 10.23 -19.29
CA PHE A 41 -11.15 11.20 -19.66
C PHE A 41 -12.56 10.60 -19.56
N ILE A 42 -12.79 9.40 -20.09
CA ILE A 42 -14.09 8.72 -20.03
C ILE A 42 -14.50 8.50 -18.57
N LEU A 43 -13.62 7.94 -17.74
CA LEU A 43 -13.91 7.68 -16.33
C LEU A 43 -14.23 8.97 -15.57
N VAL A 44 -13.49 10.04 -15.82
CA VAL A 44 -13.71 11.35 -15.18
C VAL A 44 -15.03 11.96 -15.62
N ILE A 45 -15.36 11.91 -16.92
CA ILE A 45 -16.64 12.42 -17.44
C ILE A 45 -17.80 11.64 -16.83
N VAL A 46 -17.71 10.30 -16.78
CA VAL A 46 -18.74 9.45 -16.17
C VAL A 46 -18.90 9.76 -14.69
N ALA A 47 -17.80 9.81 -13.93
CA ALA A 47 -17.81 10.12 -12.50
C ALA A 47 -18.40 11.51 -12.22
N PHE A 48 -18.00 12.51 -13.00
CA PHE A 48 -18.51 13.87 -12.86
C PHE A 48 -20.00 13.95 -13.23
N SER A 49 -20.44 13.25 -14.27
CA SER A 49 -21.85 13.23 -14.69
C SER A 49 -22.75 12.59 -13.64
N ILE A 50 -22.31 11.47 -13.05
CA ILE A 50 -23.03 10.81 -11.95
C ILE A 50 -23.03 11.70 -10.71
N GLY A 51 -21.88 12.24 -10.34
CA GLY A 51 -21.73 13.07 -9.14
C GLY A 51 -22.57 14.35 -9.20
N TYR A 52 -22.57 15.05 -10.33
CA TYR A 52 -23.34 16.30 -10.48
C TYR A 52 -24.86 16.06 -10.53
N SER A 53 -25.30 14.87 -10.96
CA SER A 53 -26.72 14.52 -10.96
C SER A 53 -27.33 14.38 -9.55
N LYS A 54 -26.48 14.29 -8.51
CA LYS A 54 -26.89 14.18 -7.11
C LYS A 54 -26.48 15.46 -6.38
N SER A 55 -27.42 16.17 -5.75
CA SER A 55 -27.09 17.36 -4.95
C SER A 55 -26.25 16.92 -3.74
N SER A 56 -25.00 17.37 -3.66
CA SER A 56 -24.12 17.09 -2.52
C SER A 56 -23.99 18.33 -1.64
N GLU A 57 -24.20 18.18 -0.33
CA GLU A 57 -24.02 19.26 0.65
C GLU A 57 -22.52 19.58 0.92
N SER A 58 -21.61 18.66 0.62
CA SER A 58 -20.17 18.74 0.95
C SER A 58 -19.30 19.55 -0.04
N GLY A 59 -19.89 20.30 -0.96
CA GLY A 59 -19.15 21.15 -1.91
C GLY A 59 -18.30 20.36 -2.93
N PHE A 60 -17.36 21.05 -3.61
CA PHE A 60 -16.59 20.51 -4.75
C PHE A 60 -15.45 19.54 -4.36
N LEU A 61 -15.26 19.22 -3.08
CA LEU A 61 -14.07 18.49 -2.60
C LEU A 61 -14.17 16.98 -2.86
N THR A 62 -15.32 16.39 -2.50
CA THR A 62 -15.69 14.99 -2.76
C THR A 62 -17.17 14.92 -3.13
N VAL A 63 -17.50 14.02 -4.06
CA VAL A 63 -18.87 13.84 -4.56
C VAL A 63 -19.24 12.34 -4.52
N PRO A 64 -20.40 11.96 -3.96
CA PRO A 64 -20.80 10.57 -3.89
C PRO A 64 -21.24 10.05 -5.27
N LEU A 65 -20.53 9.05 -5.79
CA LEU A 65 -20.94 8.28 -6.97
C LEU A 65 -22.03 7.27 -6.60
N TYR A 66 -21.87 6.62 -5.46
CA TYR A 66 -22.79 5.60 -4.95
C TYR A 66 -22.98 5.79 -3.44
N VAL A 67 -24.19 5.59 -2.97
CA VAL A 67 -24.57 5.48 -1.56
C VAL A 67 -25.47 4.26 -1.45
N GLY A 68 -25.16 3.35 -0.53
CA GLY A 68 -25.90 2.11 -0.35
C GLY A 68 -25.05 1.04 0.30
N SER A 69 -25.07 -0.18 -0.25
CA SER A 69 -24.45 -1.32 0.42
C SER A 69 -22.93 -1.23 0.49
N CYS A 70 -22.39 -1.59 1.65
CA CYS A 70 -20.97 -1.64 1.96
C CYS A 70 -20.27 -2.74 1.16
N SER A 71 -20.95 -3.86 0.92
CA SER A 71 -20.46 -4.95 0.06
C SER A 71 -20.25 -4.49 -1.39
N THR A 72 -21.21 -3.75 -1.95
CA THR A 72 -21.12 -3.18 -3.30
C THR A 72 -20.01 -2.15 -3.36
N THR A 73 -19.99 -1.19 -2.43
CA THR A 73 -18.96 -0.15 -2.34
C THR A 73 -17.56 -0.75 -2.27
N ARG A 74 -17.35 -1.77 -1.43
CA ARG A 74 -16.06 -2.46 -1.27
C ARG A 74 -15.61 -3.16 -2.56
N ASN A 75 -16.52 -3.87 -3.23
CA ASN A 75 -16.20 -4.58 -4.48
C ASN A 75 -15.83 -3.60 -5.60
N TRP A 76 -16.61 -2.52 -5.76
CA TRP A 76 -16.33 -1.47 -6.73
C TRP A 76 -15.02 -0.73 -6.44
N SER A 77 -14.81 -0.32 -5.19
CA SER A 77 -13.56 0.31 -4.73
C SER A 77 -12.35 -0.58 -5.07
N THR A 78 -12.40 -1.85 -4.69
CA THR A 78 -11.33 -2.82 -4.99
C THR A 78 -11.05 -2.93 -6.49
N GLY A 79 -12.09 -3.11 -7.32
CA GLY A 79 -11.94 -3.22 -8.77
C GLY A 79 -11.40 -1.95 -9.43
N LEU A 80 -11.88 -0.78 -9.02
CA LEU A 80 -11.45 0.50 -9.55
C LEU A 80 -10.02 0.87 -9.13
N HIS A 81 -9.60 0.55 -7.91
CA HIS A 81 -8.20 0.71 -7.49
C HIS A 81 -7.25 -0.22 -8.25
N LEU A 82 -7.65 -1.46 -8.55
CA LEU A 82 -6.87 -2.34 -9.43
C LEU A 82 -6.70 -1.74 -10.83
N LEU A 83 -7.79 -1.18 -11.40
CA LEU A 83 -7.75 -0.48 -12.68
C LEU A 83 -6.82 0.74 -12.64
N ILE A 84 -6.98 1.61 -11.64
CA ILE A 84 -6.16 2.81 -11.45
C ILE A 84 -4.67 2.46 -11.36
N ASN A 85 -4.31 1.48 -10.54
CA ASN A 85 -2.92 1.03 -10.42
C ASN A 85 -2.40 0.49 -11.77
N GLY A 86 -3.20 -0.29 -12.50
CA GLY A 86 -2.85 -0.77 -13.85
C GLY A 86 -2.59 0.38 -14.84
N LEU A 87 -3.50 1.35 -14.92
CA LEU A 87 -3.36 2.53 -15.78
C LEU A 87 -2.15 3.38 -15.39
N GLY A 88 -1.91 3.56 -14.08
CA GLY A 88 -0.72 4.21 -13.54
C GLY A 88 0.58 3.53 -13.98
N THR A 89 0.64 2.19 -13.90
CA THR A 89 1.80 1.41 -14.37
C THR A 89 2.05 1.58 -15.87
N PHE A 90 1.02 1.58 -16.71
CA PHE A 90 1.20 1.80 -18.16
C PHE A 90 1.73 3.21 -18.47
N ILE A 91 1.20 4.25 -17.81
CA ILE A 91 1.71 5.63 -17.96
C ILE A 91 3.16 5.71 -17.49
N LEU A 92 3.49 5.10 -16.35
CA LEU A 92 4.85 5.11 -15.81
C LEU A 92 5.83 4.40 -16.76
N SER A 93 5.46 3.23 -17.27
CA SER A 93 6.28 2.44 -18.19
C SER A 93 6.54 3.18 -19.51
N THR A 94 5.49 3.73 -20.13
CA THR A 94 5.62 4.51 -21.37
C THR A 94 6.39 5.82 -21.17
N SER A 95 6.20 6.49 -20.02
CA SER A 95 6.96 7.69 -19.66
C SER A 95 8.44 7.38 -19.44
N ASN A 96 8.75 6.28 -18.75
CA ASN A 96 10.12 5.84 -18.50
C ASN A 96 10.82 5.46 -19.81
N TYR A 97 10.14 4.76 -20.71
CA TYR A 97 10.66 4.48 -22.05
C TYR A 97 10.98 5.78 -22.80
N CYS A 98 10.05 6.74 -22.83
CA CYS A 98 10.27 8.02 -23.51
C CYS A 98 11.41 8.82 -22.87
N ALA A 99 11.55 8.79 -21.55
CA ALA A 99 12.65 9.44 -20.83
C ALA A 99 14.01 8.82 -21.21
N GLN A 100 14.08 7.50 -21.35
CA GLN A 100 15.29 6.81 -21.81
C GLN A 100 15.58 7.08 -23.28
N PHE A 101 14.55 7.15 -24.13
CA PHE A 101 14.69 7.53 -25.53
C PHE A 101 15.29 8.93 -25.69
N LEU A 102 14.84 9.89 -24.87
CA LEU A 102 15.39 11.25 -24.83
C LEU A 102 16.84 11.30 -24.35
N ALA A 103 17.24 10.39 -23.45
CA ALA A 103 18.60 10.27 -22.92
C ALA A 103 19.56 9.54 -23.88
N ALA A 104 19.04 8.85 -24.89
CA ALA A 104 19.86 8.10 -25.84
C ALA A 104 20.55 9.04 -26.85
N PRO A 105 21.87 8.89 -27.04
CA PRO A 105 22.61 9.69 -28.00
C PRO A 105 22.35 9.23 -29.44
N THR A 106 22.51 10.15 -30.38
CA THR A 106 22.69 9.82 -31.81
C THR A 106 24.17 9.57 -32.10
N ARG A 107 24.48 9.00 -33.26
CA ARG A 107 25.88 8.83 -33.68
C ARG A 107 26.63 10.16 -33.71
N LYS A 108 25.98 11.22 -34.22
CA LYS A 108 26.53 12.58 -34.24
C LYS A 108 26.85 13.10 -32.83
N ASP A 109 25.95 12.90 -31.87
CA ASP A 109 26.17 13.33 -30.48
C ASP A 109 27.42 12.66 -29.87
N ILE A 110 27.66 11.39 -30.22
CA ILE A 110 28.85 10.64 -29.79
C ILE A 110 30.11 11.16 -30.47
N ASP A 111 30.10 11.34 -31.79
CA ASP A 111 31.27 11.82 -32.53
C ASP A 111 31.73 13.19 -32.00
N GLU A 112 30.78 14.09 -31.70
CA GLU A 112 31.07 15.38 -31.07
C GLU A 112 31.63 15.25 -29.64
N ALA A 113 31.15 14.26 -28.87
CA ALA A 113 31.65 14.01 -27.53
C ALA A 113 33.08 13.46 -27.57
N HIS A 114 33.35 12.50 -28.47
CA HIS A 114 34.66 11.88 -28.65
C HIS A 114 35.68 12.89 -29.17
N ALA A 115 35.30 13.76 -30.11
CA ALA A 115 36.17 14.86 -30.57
C ALA A 115 36.59 15.82 -29.45
N ARG A 116 35.82 15.90 -28.36
CA ARG A 116 36.12 16.71 -27.16
C ARG A 116 36.83 15.91 -26.05
N GLY A 117 37.25 14.66 -26.31
CA GLY A 117 37.85 13.79 -25.28
C GLY A 117 36.86 13.30 -24.23
N SER A 118 35.56 13.35 -24.51
CA SER A 118 34.50 12.86 -23.63
C SER A 118 33.82 11.63 -24.21
N TRP A 119 32.86 11.07 -23.47
CA TRP A 119 32.10 9.90 -23.85
C TRP A 119 30.66 10.02 -23.33
N LEU A 120 29.72 9.30 -23.95
CA LEU A 120 28.30 9.25 -23.59
C LEU A 120 27.89 7.84 -23.20
N ASP A 121 26.88 7.74 -22.33
CA ASP A 121 26.34 6.44 -21.94
C ASP A 121 25.42 5.88 -23.03
N ILE A 122 25.53 4.59 -23.34
CA ILE A 122 24.66 3.88 -24.29
C ILE A 122 23.90 2.78 -23.55
N GLY A 123 22.64 2.59 -23.90
CA GLY A 123 21.86 1.43 -23.45
C GLY A 123 21.41 1.46 -21.99
N VAL A 124 21.61 2.56 -21.28
CA VAL A 124 21.22 2.74 -19.86
C VAL A 124 20.54 4.09 -19.64
N PRO A 125 19.67 4.21 -18.62
CA PRO A 125 19.19 5.52 -18.18
C PRO A 125 20.37 6.37 -17.68
N SER A 126 20.69 7.47 -18.39
CA SER A 126 21.81 8.35 -18.03
C SER A 126 21.38 9.81 -17.89
N LEU A 127 21.41 10.30 -16.66
CA LEU A 127 21.25 11.73 -16.37
C LEU A 127 22.39 12.56 -16.95
N ARG A 128 23.60 11.99 -17.03
CA ARG A 128 24.76 12.66 -17.63
C ARG A 128 24.45 13.03 -19.07
N ASN A 129 23.91 12.10 -19.85
CA ASN A 129 23.54 12.36 -21.23
C ASN A 129 22.47 13.46 -21.33
N ILE A 130 21.44 13.43 -20.48
CA ILE A 130 20.39 14.45 -20.53
C ILE A 130 20.98 15.86 -20.37
N PHE A 131 21.88 16.07 -19.41
CA PHE A 131 22.47 17.38 -19.16
C PHE A 131 23.53 17.80 -20.20
N THR A 132 24.03 16.88 -21.03
CA THR A 132 24.97 17.20 -22.12
C THR A 132 24.28 17.42 -23.46
N LEU A 133 23.05 16.90 -23.63
CA LEU A 133 22.26 17.03 -24.85
C LEU A 133 21.45 18.34 -24.87
N GLU A 134 20.83 18.64 -26.02
CA GLU A 134 20.04 19.86 -26.28
C GLU A 134 18.98 20.19 -25.21
N THR A 135 18.82 21.49 -24.90
CA THR A 135 17.89 22.01 -23.87
C THR A 135 16.44 21.58 -24.07
N ARG A 136 15.99 21.43 -25.33
CA ARG A 136 14.63 20.95 -25.62
C ARG A 136 14.37 19.54 -25.06
N LYS A 137 15.38 18.66 -25.10
CA LYS A 137 15.29 17.30 -24.55
C LYS A 137 15.28 17.32 -23.04
N GLN A 138 16.08 18.21 -22.43
CA GLN A 138 16.09 18.44 -20.99
C GLN A 138 14.71 18.88 -20.48
N ILE A 139 14.06 19.82 -21.16
CA ILE A 139 12.72 20.30 -20.81
C ILE A 139 11.70 19.16 -20.90
N LEU A 140 11.66 18.42 -22.02
CA LEU A 140 10.73 17.30 -22.19
C LEU A 140 10.94 16.22 -21.13
N TRP A 141 12.20 15.88 -20.84
CA TRP A 141 12.56 14.92 -19.81
C TRP A 141 12.11 15.40 -18.43
N ALA A 142 12.35 16.68 -18.09
CA ALA A 142 11.92 17.27 -16.83
C ALA A 142 10.40 17.26 -16.68
N LEU A 143 9.66 17.62 -17.73
CA LEU A 143 8.19 17.55 -17.74
C LEU A 143 7.68 16.13 -17.48
N LEU A 144 8.31 15.11 -18.08
CA LEU A 144 7.97 13.70 -17.83
C LEU A 144 8.24 13.29 -16.38
N MET A 145 9.32 13.76 -15.76
CA MET A 145 9.68 13.40 -14.38
C MET A 145 8.81 14.14 -13.36
N VAL A 146 8.68 15.46 -13.48
CA VAL A 146 7.92 16.30 -12.53
C VAL A 146 6.44 15.91 -12.50
N SER A 147 5.83 15.66 -13.67
CA SER A 147 4.42 15.21 -13.75
C SER A 147 4.17 13.83 -13.13
N THR A 148 5.20 13.04 -12.83
CA THR A 148 5.06 11.74 -12.15
C THR A 148 4.74 11.91 -10.66
N ILE A 149 5.23 12.98 -10.03
CA ILE A 149 5.07 13.21 -8.58
C ILE A 149 3.58 13.37 -8.20
N PRO A 150 2.80 14.28 -8.85
CA PRO A 150 1.39 14.43 -8.50
C PRO A 150 0.55 13.19 -8.85
N ILE A 151 0.91 12.46 -9.92
CA ILE A 151 0.21 11.23 -10.27
C ILE A 151 0.33 10.21 -9.13
N HIS A 152 1.54 9.97 -8.59
CA HIS A 152 1.68 9.07 -7.45
C HIS A 152 1.02 9.59 -6.17
N ALA A 153 0.98 10.91 -5.97
CA ALA A 153 0.38 11.52 -4.80
C ALA A 153 -1.16 11.43 -4.77
N PHE A 154 -1.82 11.51 -5.94
CA PHE A 154 -3.27 11.71 -6.02
C PHE A 154 -4.04 10.59 -6.69
N TYR A 155 -3.42 9.77 -7.55
CA TYR A 155 -4.19 8.87 -8.43
C TYR A 155 -4.95 7.80 -7.65
N ASN A 156 -4.36 7.22 -6.61
CA ASN A 156 -5.03 6.27 -5.71
C ASN A 156 -6.07 6.93 -4.78
N SER A 157 -6.21 8.25 -4.83
CA SER A 157 -7.17 9.00 -4.01
C SER A 157 -8.19 9.77 -4.86
N VAL A 158 -8.21 9.56 -6.18
CA VAL A 158 -9.28 10.06 -7.06
C VAL A 158 -10.62 9.44 -6.69
N LEU A 159 -10.59 8.17 -6.27
CA LEU A 159 -11.72 7.45 -5.70
C LEU A 159 -11.41 7.16 -4.24
N LEU A 160 -12.39 7.40 -3.38
CA LEU A 160 -12.33 7.12 -1.95
C LEU A 160 -13.56 6.27 -1.61
N SER A 161 -13.46 5.43 -0.59
CA SER A 161 -14.60 4.69 -0.06
C SER A 161 -14.77 5.03 1.40
N SER A 162 -15.99 5.37 1.81
CA SER A 162 -16.33 5.57 3.21
C SER A 162 -17.12 4.39 3.76
N GLN A 163 -16.99 4.17 5.05
CA GLN A 163 -17.85 3.28 5.83
C GLN A 163 -18.87 4.10 6.62
N SER A 164 -19.94 3.46 7.05
CA SER A 164 -20.88 4.01 8.03
C SER A 164 -20.83 3.17 9.30
N SER A 165 -20.92 3.82 10.46
CA SER A 165 -21.13 3.17 11.74
C SER A 165 -22.38 3.72 12.40
N ASN A 166 -23.31 2.83 12.74
CA ASN A 166 -24.54 3.17 13.45
C ASN A 166 -24.35 2.88 14.94
N GLU A 167 -24.63 3.86 15.79
CA GLU A 167 -24.88 3.61 17.21
C GLU A 167 -26.15 2.76 17.36
N TYR A 168 -26.14 1.84 18.33
CA TYR A 168 -27.29 1.03 18.64
C TYR A 168 -27.43 0.75 20.13
N SER A 169 -28.68 0.60 20.54
CA SER A 169 -29.04 0.30 21.93
C SER A 169 -29.39 -1.18 22.08
N VAL A 170 -28.97 -1.78 23.20
CA VAL A 170 -29.13 -3.21 23.48
C VAL A 170 -30.10 -3.40 24.65
N LEU A 171 -31.21 -4.08 24.37
CA LEU A 171 -32.18 -4.53 25.37
C LEU A 171 -32.07 -6.03 25.61
N VAL A 172 -32.55 -6.48 26.76
CA VAL A 172 -32.78 -7.90 27.03
C VAL A 172 -34.27 -8.10 27.29
N VAL A 173 -34.87 -9.06 26.60
CA VAL A 173 -36.31 -9.35 26.60
C VAL A 173 -36.55 -10.87 26.75
N PRO A 174 -37.80 -11.31 27.03
CA PRO A 174 -38.10 -12.73 27.15
C PRO A 174 -37.74 -13.53 25.90
N SER A 175 -37.27 -14.76 26.07
CA SER A 175 -36.75 -15.58 24.95
C SER A 175 -37.77 -15.94 23.87
N ASP A 176 -39.05 -15.88 24.18
CA ASP A 176 -40.17 -16.16 23.28
C ASP A 176 -40.78 -14.87 22.67
N TYR A 177 -40.10 -13.72 22.84
CA TYR A 177 -40.52 -12.48 22.21
C TYR A 177 -40.47 -12.60 20.68
N THR A 178 -41.65 -12.44 20.07
CA THR A 178 -41.87 -12.56 18.62
C THR A 178 -42.61 -11.34 18.06
N GLY A 179 -42.83 -10.30 18.88
CA GLY A 179 -43.67 -9.14 18.55
C GLY A 179 -45.18 -9.39 18.63
N SER A 180 -45.62 -10.65 18.68
CA SER A 180 -47.04 -11.00 18.80
C SER A 180 -47.66 -10.56 20.14
N GLN A 181 -46.84 -10.59 21.20
CA GLN A 181 -47.14 -9.96 22.48
C GLN A 181 -46.30 -8.69 22.59
N PRO A 182 -46.92 -7.48 22.58
CA PRO A 182 -46.18 -6.24 22.66
C PRO A 182 -45.52 -6.08 24.03
N LEU A 183 -44.32 -5.53 24.06
CA LEU A 183 -43.67 -5.13 25.30
C LEU A 183 -44.50 -4.04 25.98
N SER A 184 -44.74 -4.19 27.27
CA SER A 184 -45.46 -3.21 28.09
C SER A 184 -44.56 -2.68 29.19
N LEU A 185 -44.38 -1.36 29.22
CA LEU A 185 -43.64 -0.64 30.27
C LEU A 185 -44.61 0.32 30.98
N PRO A 186 -45.35 -0.16 32.00
CA PRO A 186 -46.48 0.57 32.57
C PRO A 186 -46.11 1.87 33.32
N HIS A 187 -44.84 2.08 33.66
CA HIS A 187 -44.42 3.22 34.49
C HIS A 187 -43.55 4.27 33.76
N SER A 188 -43.01 3.98 32.57
CA SER A 188 -41.89 4.81 32.04
C SER A 188 -41.55 4.58 30.55
N PRO A 189 -42.49 4.88 29.62
CA PRO A 189 -42.19 4.87 28.18
C PRO A 189 -41.11 5.89 27.77
N GLU A 190 -40.92 6.95 28.58
CA GLU A 190 -39.94 8.01 28.32
C GLU A 190 -38.49 7.51 28.41
N CYS A 191 -38.18 6.62 29.36
CA CYS A 191 -36.84 6.03 29.46
C CYS A 191 -36.53 5.09 28.32
N PHE A 192 -37.53 4.31 27.88
CA PHE A 192 -37.40 3.52 26.66
C PHE A 192 -37.14 4.43 25.46
N GLN A 193 -37.93 5.49 25.30
CA GLN A 193 -37.78 6.43 24.19
C GLN A 193 -36.41 7.13 24.20
N SER A 194 -35.93 7.55 25.37
CA SER A 194 -34.61 8.17 25.54
C SER A 194 -33.46 7.20 25.22
N ARG A 195 -33.58 5.92 25.58
CA ARG A 195 -32.54 4.91 25.32
C ARG A 195 -32.57 4.34 23.91
N MET A 196 -33.76 4.09 23.38
CA MET A 196 -33.98 3.40 22.12
C MET A 196 -34.17 4.35 20.95
N HIS A 197 -34.25 5.67 21.22
CA HIS A 197 -34.48 6.71 20.22
C HIS A 197 -35.74 6.44 19.37
N GLN A 198 -36.71 5.74 19.98
CA GLN A 198 -37.95 5.31 19.36
C GLN A 198 -39.00 5.07 20.45
N SER A 199 -40.26 5.42 20.20
CA SER A 199 -41.33 5.14 21.16
C SER A 199 -41.54 3.62 21.31
N LEU A 200 -41.97 3.17 22.50
CA LEU A 200 -42.28 1.76 22.73
C LEU A 200 -43.38 1.24 21.78
N ALA A 201 -44.35 2.10 21.44
CA ALA A 201 -45.41 1.77 20.50
C ALA A 201 -44.85 1.51 19.09
N ASP A 202 -44.00 2.41 18.59
CA ASP A 202 -43.39 2.26 17.27
C ASP A 202 -42.43 1.06 17.22
N PHE A 203 -41.70 0.80 18.31
CA PHE A 203 -40.86 -0.39 18.42
C PHE A 203 -41.70 -1.67 18.33
N ASN A 204 -42.78 -1.77 19.10
CA ASN A 204 -43.70 -2.92 19.01
C ASN A 204 -44.32 -3.06 17.62
N LEU A 205 -44.67 -1.95 16.96
CA LEU A 205 -45.20 -1.95 15.59
C LEU A 205 -44.17 -2.41 14.56
N ASP A 206 -42.92 -1.91 14.64
CA ASP A 206 -41.85 -2.32 13.72
C ASP A 206 -41.56 -3.81 13.83
N ILE A 207 -41.66 -4.38 15.05
CA ILE A 207 -41.57 -5.81 15.26
C ILE A 207 -42.82 -6.50 14.71
N ALA A 208 -44.04 -6.03 14.97
CA ALA A 208 -45.24 -6.65 14.41
C ALA A 208 -45.27 -6.65 12.86
N ASP A 209 -44.74 -5.60 12.24
CA ASP A 209 -44.69 -5.39 10.78
C ASP A 209 -43.58 -6.19 10.08
N GLY A 210 -42.75 -6.94 10.81
CA GLY A 210 -41.71 -7.76 10.21
C GLY A 210 -40.45 -7.00 9.77
N LYS A 211 -40.19 -5.79 10.29
CA LYS A 211 -38.99 -4.99 9.96
C LYS A 211 -37.72 -5.41 10.72
N PHE A 212 -37.72 -6.63 11.24
CA PHE A 212 -36.68 -7.15 12.11
C PHE A 212 -36.16 -8.48 11.60
N ASP A 213 -34.91 -8.80 11.94
CA ASP A 213 -34.35 -10.13 11.75
C ASP A 213 -34.29 -10.85 13.09
N ILE A 214 -34.81 -12.07 13.11
CA ILE A 214 -34.56 -13.03 14.20
C ILE A 214 -33.26 -13.77 13.86
N LEU A 215 -32.26 -13.58 14.70
CA LEU A 215 -30.92 -14.10 14.51
C LEU A 215 -30.61 -15.18 15.56
N SER A 216 -29.94 -16.26 15.12
CA SER A 216 -29.35 -17.25 16.03
C SER A 216 -28.22 -16.63 16.85
N LYS A 217 -27.76 -17.31 17.91
CA LYS A 217 -26.62 -16.83 18.71
C LYS A 217 -25.38 -16.52 17.86
N GLU A 218 -25.08 -17.40 16.90
CA GLU A 218 -23.96 -17.25 15.97
C GLU A 218 -24.16 -16.04 15.05
N GLN A 219 -25.37 -15.87 14.51
CA GLN A 219 -25.68 -14.73 13.66
C GLN A 219 -25.63 -13.39 14.43
N CYS A 220 -26.07 -13.38 15.69
CA CYS A 220 -25.93 -12.22 16.57
C CYS A 220 -24.46 -11.86 16.78
N LEU A 221 -23.62 -12.87 17.04
CA LEU A 221 -22.18 -12.68 17.18
C LEU A 221 -21.58 -12.10 15.89
N ASP A 222 -21.85 -12.72 14.75
CA ASP A 222 -21.27 -12.31 13.46
C ASP A 222 -21.71 -10.92 13.03
N THR A 223 -22.93 -10.50 13.39
CA THR A 223 -23.49 -9.19 13.02
C THR A 223 -23.00 -8.07 13.93
N PHE A 224 -22.97 -8.30 15.24
CA PHE A 224 -22.73 -7.22 16.22
C PHE A 224 -21.32 -7.18 16.79
N ALA A 225 -20.52 -8.26 16.68
CA ALA A 225 -19.11 -8.23 17.09
C ALA A 225 -18.20 -7.61 16.01
N VAL A 226 -18.56 -6.40 15.58
CA VAL A 226 -17.87 -5.66 14.52
C VAL A 226 -17.45 -4.28 15.01
N SER A 227 -16.36 -3.76 14.45
CA SER A 227 -15.88 -2.42 14.85
C SER A 227 -16.73 -1.28 14.32
N TYR A 228 -17.46 -1.45 13.21
CA TYR A 228 -18.33 -0.43 12.60
C TYR A 228 -19.60 -1.11 12.10
N LEU A 229 -20.69 -0.99 12.87
CA LEU A 229 -21.96 -1.62 12.57
C LEU A 229 -22.66 -0.88 11.43
N HIS A 230 -23.10 -1.63 10.43
CA HIS A 230 -23.88 -1.12 9.30
C HIS A 230 -25.04 -2.08 9.02
N GLY A 231 -26.09 -1.59 8.36
CA GLY A 231 -27.25 -2.41 7.97
C GLY A 231 -28.20 -2.80 9.11
N HIS A 232 -27.81 -2.53 10.36
CA HIS A 232 -28.58 -2.81 11.57
C HIS A 232 -28.53 -1.61 12.52
N ARG A 233 -29.52 -1.54 13.41
CA ARG A 233 -29.58 -0.59 14.53
C ARG A 233 -29.97 -1.33 15.82
N SER A 234 -30.80 -0.73 16.67
CA SER A 234 -31.31 -1.24 17.94
C SER A 234 -31.53 -2.76 17.97
N LEU A 235 -31.11 -3.37 19.08
CA LEU A 235 -31.01 -4.81 19.30
C LEU A 235 -31.79 -5.23 20.55
N ALA A 236 -32.56 -6.31 20.45
CA ALA A 236 -33.19 -6.99 21.58
C ALA A 236 -32.63 -8.42 21.72
N VAL A 237 -31.92 -8.67 22.80
CA VAL A 237 -31.37 -9.98 23.17
C VAL A 237 -32.47 -10.82 23.81
N LEU A 238 -32.65 -12.03 23.28
CA LEU A 238 -33.61 -13.01 23.78
C LEU A 238 -32.99 -13.78 24.94
N SER A 239 -33.64 -13.75 26.11
CA SER A 239 -33.14 -14.43 27.31
C SER A 239 -34.19 -15.30 27.99
N LYS A 240 -33.81 -16.54 28.31
CA LYS A 240 -34.62 -17.45 29.14
C LYS A 240 -34.72 -17.02 30.60
N ASN A 241 -33.86 -16.10 31.04
CA ASN A 241 -33.92 -15.55 32.40
C ASN A 241 -35.08 -14.57 32.60
N LEU A 242 -35.70 -14.08 31.52
CA LEU A 242 -36.82 -13.16 31.56
C LEU A 242 -38.09 -13.86 31.08
N THR A 243 -39.18 -13.65 31.80
CA THR A 243 -40.51 -14.18 31.49
C THR A 243 -41.56 -13.07 31.62
N TRP A 244 -42.70 -13.22 30.93
CA TRP A 244 -43.74 -12.20 30.86
C TRP A 244 -44.48 -11.93 32.17
N ASP A 245 -44.40 -12.84 33.14
CA ASP A 245 -44.97 -12.70 34.49
C ASP A 245 -44.10 -11.87 35.44
N LEU A 246 -42.86 -11.55 35.05
CA LEU A 246 -42.01 -10.64 35.80
C LEU A 246 -42.57 -9.21 35.73
N LYS A 247 -42.46 -8.48 36.85
CA LYS A 247 -42.86 -7.08 36.95
C LYS A 247 -42.13 -6.18 35.94
N ASP A 248 -40.85 -6.50 35.67
CA ASP A 248 -39.98 -5.78 34.73
C ASP A 248 -39.37 -6.76 33.70
N PRO A 249 -40.10 -7.10 32.62
CA PRO A 249 -39.67 -8.10 31.65
C PRO A 249 -38.62 -7.58 30.66
N VAL A 250 -38.23 -6.31 30.75
CA VAL A 250 -37.23 -5.67 29.87
C VAL A 250 -36.09 -5.11 30.69
N LYS A 251 -34.86 -5.38 30.24
CA LYS A 251 -33.61 -4.85 30.82
C LYS A 251 -32.81 -4.10 29.76
N PHE A 252 -31.94 -3.19 30.18
CA PHE A 252 -31.05 -2.43 29.32
C PHE A 252 -29.61 -2.88 29.55
N ALA A 253 -28.89 -3.22 28.48
CA ALA A 253 -27.51 -3.69 28.58
C ALA A 253 -26.50 -2.56 28.31
N ALA A 254 -26.58 -1.92 27.15
CA ALA A 254 -25.63 -0.88 26.74
C ALA A 254 -26.14 -0.07 25.53
N ASN A 255 -25.53 1.11 25.32
CA ASN A 255 -25.40 1.67 23.98
C ASN A 255 -24.02 1.25 23.45
N ALA A 256 -23.96 0.90 22.17
CA ALA A 256 -22.77 0.32 21.55
C ALA A 256 -22.52 0.97 20.20
N ASN A 257 -21.25 0.99 19.78
CA ASN A 257 -20.77 1.71 18.60
C ASN A 257 -21.11 3.21 18.62
N ALA A 258 -21.23 3.78 19.82
CA ALA A 258 -21.44 5.21 19.98
C ALA A 258 -20.21 5.95 19.45
N PRO A 259 -20.34 7.15 18.87
CA PRO A 259 -19.18 7.82 18.31
C PRO A 259 -18.11 8.17 19.37
N THR A 260 -18.53 8.37 20.62
CA THR A 260 -17.65 8.53 21.79
C THR A 260 -16.76 7.31 22.05
N ASP A 261 -17.16 6.11 21.60
CA ASP A 261 -16.33 4.89 21.70
C ASP A 261 -15.02 5.02 20.91
N TYR A 262 -14.91 6.01 20.01
CA TYR A 262 -13.75 6.23 19.16
C TYR A 262 -12.97 7.53 19.49
N GLU A 263 -13.47 8.37 20.41
CA GLU A 263 -12.90 9.70 20.70
C GLU A 263 -11.64 9.68 21.58
N SER A 264 -11.47 8.68 22.46
CA SER A 264 -10.39 8.70 23.44
C SER A 264 -9.87 7.31 23.79
N ILE A 265 -8.86 6.79 23.07
CA ILE A 265 -8.04 5.61 23.44
C ILE A 265 -8.83 4.62 24.31
N SER A 266 -10.02 4.24 23.86
CA SER A 266 -10.90 3.41 24.67
C SER A 266 -10.26 2.02 24.58
N LEU A 267 -9.86 1.49 25.74
CA LEU A 267 -9.28 0.14 25.83
C LEU A 267 -10.30 -0.95 25.50
N HIS A 268 -11.54 -0.58 25.16
CA HIS A 268 -12.68 -1.48 25.06
C HIS A 268 -13.15 -1.60 23.62
N SER A 269 -13.57 -2.82 23.26
CA SER A 269 -14.18 -3.07 21.97
C SER A 269 -15.56 -2.39 21.88
N PRO A 270 -15.99 -1.83 20.72
CA PRO A 270 -17.33 -1.27 20.54
C PRO A 270 -18.49 -2.23 20.87
N PHE A 271 -18.20 -3.53 20.89
CA PHE A 271 -19.13 -4.60 21.25
C PHE A 271 -18.83 -5.23 22.62
N SER A 272 -18.14 -4.51 23.52
CA SER A 272 -17.73 -5.04 24.83
C SER A 272 -18.90 -5.56 25.66
N TRP A 273 -20.12 -5.03 25.48
CA TRP A 273 -21.36 -5.47 26.10
C TRP A 273 -21.63 -6.97 25.94
N MET A 274 -21.11 -7.60 24.88
CA MET A 274 -21.28 -9.03 24.58
C MET A 274 -20.50 -9.95 25.52
N CYS A 275 -19.54 -9.43 26.29
CA CYS A 275 -18.69 -10.22 27.17
C CYS A 275 -19.17 -10.19 28.63
N SER A 276 -19.19 -11.34 29.31
CA SER A 276 -19.53 -11.45 30.74
C SER A 276 -18.34 -11.81 31.65
N SER A 277 -17.14 -11.96 31.09
CA SER A 277 -15.97 -12.44 31.85
C SER A 277 -15.39 -11.38 32.78
N ARG A 278 -15.42 -11.69 34.08
CA ARG A 278 -14.80 -10.92 35.18
C ARG A 278 -13.27 -10.76 35.09
N TYR A 279 -12.59 -11.52 34.22
CA TYR A 279 -11.12 -11.67 34.26
C TYR A 279 -10.39 -11.39 32.94
N ASN A 280 -11.10 -11.13 31.84
CA ASN A 280 -10.46 -10.89 30.54
C ASN A 280 -10.63 -9.42 30.12
N PHE A 281 -9.51 -8.69 30.03
CA PHE A 281 -9.42 -7.34 29.47
C PHE A 281 -9.79 -7.24 27.98
N VAL A 282 -10.06 -8.37 27.33
CA VAL A 282 -10.13 -8.50 25.88
C VAL A 282 -11.44 -9.16 25.48
N CYS A 283 -12.36 -8.38 24.91
CA CYS A 283 -13.62 -8.89 24.35
C CYS A 283 -13.45 -9.12 22.85
N THR A 284 -13.20 -10.38 22.45
CA THR A 284 -13.10 -10.78 21.04
C THR A 284 -14.24 -11.70 20.64
N SER A 285 -14.59 -11.67 19.34
CA SER A 285 -15.54 -12.63 18.75
C SER A 285 -15.14 -14.09 19.05
N SER A 286 -13.85 -14.43 18.97
CA SER A 286 -13.35 -15.78 19.29
C SER A 286 -13.52 -16.18 20.76
N THR A 287 -13.48 -15.22 21.68
CA THR A 287 -13.71 -15.47 23.12
C THR A 287 -15.18 -15.75 23.38
N ILE A 288 -16.07 -14.94 22.78
CA ILE A 288 -17.52 -15.14 22.88
C ILE A 288 -17.91 -16.47 22.23
N GLN A 289 -17.33 -16.81 21.09
CA GLN A 289 -17.59 -18.08 20.40
C GLN A 289 -17.24 -19.31 21.27
N LYS A 290 -16.16 -19.25 22.07
CA LYS A 290 -15.81 -20.32 23.03
C LYS A 290 -16.82 -20.42 24.18
N GLN A 291 -17.45 -19.32 24.54
CA GLN A 291 -18.44 -19.23 25.62
C GLN A 291 -19.88 -19.39 25.10
N MET A 292 -20.08 -19.59 23.79
CA MET A 292 -21.39 -19.64 23.13
C MET A 292 -22.44 -20.54 23.82
N PRO A 293 -22.09 -21.75 24.33
CA PRO A 293 -23.08 -22.62 24.99
C PRO A 293 -23.72 -21.97 26.23
N ASP A 294 -22.92 -21.27 27.03
CA ASP A 294 -23.32 -20.59 28.28
C ASP A 294 -23.17 -19.07 28.15
N TRP A 295 -23.39 -18.53 26.95
CA TRP A 295 -23.20 -17.10 26.69
C TRP A 295 -24.19 -16.27 27.49
N LYS A 296 -23.64 -15.40 28.35
CA LYS A 296 -24.38 -14.45 29.17
C LYS A 296 -23.84 -13.04 28.97
N ILE A 297 -24.70 -12.06 29.21
CA ILE A 297 -24.36 -10.63 29.21
C ILE A 297 -24.89 -9.97 30.48
N PHE A 298 -24.31 -8.83 30.83
CA PHE A 298 -24.82 -8.00 31.91
C PHE A 298 -25.93 -7.09 31.39
N ALA A 299 -26.98 -6.93 32.17
CA ALA A 299 -28.01 -5.93 31.92
C ALA A 299 -28.59 -5.39 33.23
N SER A 300 -29.02 -4.14 33.20
CA SER A 300 -29.63 -3.44 34.32
C SER A 300 -31.10 -3.14 34.09
N VAL A 301 -31.79 -2.72 35.14
CA VAL A 301 -33.15 -2.17 35.02
C VAL A 301 -33.14 -0.93 34.11
N LEU A 302 -34.22 -0.72 33.35
CA LEU A 302 -34.39 0.47 32.51
C LEU A 302 -34.57 1.75 33.34
N GLU A 303 -35.17 1.60 34.52
CA GLU A 303 -35.55 2.66 35.44
C GLU A 303 -35.10 2.30 36.85
N GLU A 304 -34.56 3.28 37.57
CA GLU A 304 -34.15 3.15 38.96
C GLU A 304 -34.98 4.08 39.85
N PRO A 305 -35.34 3.66 41.07
CA PRO A 305 -36.03 4.54 42.01
C PRO A 305 -35.10 5.67 42.49
N THR A 306 -35.66 6.86 42.63
CA THR A 306 -34.96 7.98 43.30
C THR A 306 -35.36 8.02 44.77
N TRP A 307 -34.35 8.08 45.63
CA TRP A 307 -34.52 8.08 47.08
C TRP A 307 -34.32 9.48 47.64
N THR A 308 -35.18 9.86 48.59
CA THR A 308 -34.93 10.98 49.51
C THR A 308 -34.63 10.39 50.86
N ILE A 309 -33.49 10.77 51.45
CA ILE A 309 -33.04 10.30 52.74
C ILE A 309 -33.00 11.43 53.74
N THR A 310 -33.21 11.12 55.01
CA THR A 310 -33.05 12.03 56.13
C THR A 310 -32.19 11.33 57.16
N ALA A 311 -31.01 11.89 57.43
CA ALA A 311 -30.03 11.30 58.34
C ALA A 311 -29.60 12.30 59.41
N SER A 312 -29.20 11.78 60.57
CA SER A 312 -28.64 12.55 61.68
C SER A 312 -27.21 12.99 61.37
N LEU A 313 -26.90 14.27 61.55
CA LEU A 313 -25.54 14.82 61.51
C LEU A 313 -25.24 15.51 62.84
N ASP A 314 -23.96 15.84 63.08
CA ASP A 314 -23.49 16.51 64.30
C ASP A 314 -24.27 17.79 64.65
N ASN A 315 -24.88 18.46 63.66
CA ASN A 315 -25.66 19.70 63.81
C ASN A 315 -27.18 19.52 63.67
N GLY A 316 -27.70 18.28 63.74
CA GLY A 316 -29.12 17.94 63.59
C GLY A 316 -29.42 17.07 62.37
N SER A 317 -30.69 16.72 62.18
CA SER A 317 -31.13 15.89 61.06
C SER A 317 -31.33 16.73 59.78
N MET A 318 -30.83 16.24 58.65
CA MET A 318 -30.99 16.90 57.34
C MET A 318 -31.52 15.93 56.28
N THR A 319 -32.38 16.45 55.40
CA THR A 319 -32.98 15.72 54.29
C THR A 319 -32.23 15.99 52.98
N TYR A 320 -31.77 14.91 52.36
CA TYR A 320 -31.02 14.93 51.12
C TYR A 320 -31.76 14.23 49.99
N THR A 321 -31.56 14.78 48.80
CA THR A 321 -31.99 14.29 47.50
C THR A 321 -30.77 14.33 46.58
N GLN A 322 -30.85 13.65 45.45
CA GLN A 322 -29.77 13.65 44.46
C GLN A 322 -29.38 15.06 44.00
N GLU A 323 -30.34 15.98 43.87
CA GLU A 323 -30.11 17.33 43.36
C GLU A 323 -29.55 18.29 44.42
N ASN A 324 -29.88 18.06 45.69
CA ASN A 324 -29.49 18.95 46.79
C ASN A 324 -28.24 18.46 47.55
N TYR A 325 -27.78 17.23 47.28
CA TYR A 325 -26.62 16.67 47.93
C TYR A 325 -25.34 17.30 47.37
N THR A 326 -24.72 18.15 48.18
CA THR A 326 -23.35 18.62 47.97
C THR A 326 -22.41 17.82 48.87
N SER A 327 -21.22 17.48 48.37
CA SER A 327 -20.18 16.82 49.17
C SER A 327 -20.02 17.53 50.52
N CYS A 328 -20.23 16.78 51.59
CA CYS A 328 -20.24 17.31 52.95
C CYS A 328 -18.82 17.69 53.43
N SER A 329 -18.71 18.65 54.37
CA SER A 329 -17.43 19.16 54.87
C SER A 329 -16.67 18.14 55.73
N HIS A 330 -15.35 18.04 55.56
CA HIS A 330 -14.48 17.11 56.31
C HIS A 330 -14.48 17.30 57.84
N ASP A 331 -14.99 18.43 58.34
CA ASP A 331 -15.05 18.73 59.77
C ASP A 331 -16.23 18.05 60.52
N ILE A 332 -17.11 17.33 59.81
CA ILE A 332 -18.27 16.64 60.38
C ILE A 332 -17.98 15.13 60.44
N SER A 333 -18.16 14.51 61.61
CA SER A 333 -17.80 13.10 61.82
C SER A 333 -18.70 12.13 61.04
N SER A 334 -20.02 12.35 61.07
CA SER A 334 -21.02 11.57 60.31
C SER A 334 -20.98 11.82 58.78
N CYS A 335 -20.12 12.73 58.32
CA CYS A 335 -19.97 13.09 56.92
C CYS A 335 -19.47 11.93 56.07
N PHE A 336 -18.57 11.11 56.63
CA PHE A 336 -18.08 9.93 55.95
C PHE A 336 -19.18 8.89 55.75
N ASN A 337 -20.02 8.66 56.77
CA ASN A 337 -21.17 7.76 56.69
C ASN A 337 -22.19 8.25 55.64
N MET A 338 -22.50 9.55 55.65
CA MET A 338 -23.36 10.18 54.66
C MET A 338 -22.75 10.10 53.24
N PHE A 339 -21.44 10.27 53.09
CA PHE A 339 -20.77 10.10 51.79
C PHE A 339 -20.90 8.66 51.28
N SER A 340 -20.67 7.65 52.12
CA SER A 340 -20.85 6.24 51.75
C SER A 340 -22.29 5.93 51.34
N LEU A 341 -23.28 6.42 52.09
CA LEU A 341 -24.70 6.27 51.75
C LEU A 341 -25.06 7.00 50.45
N ALA A 342 -24.57 8.23 50.26
CA ALA A 342 -24.80 9.00 49.04
C ALA A 342 -24.13 8.36 47.82
N GLN A 343 -22.96 7.73 47.97
CA GLN A 343 -22.34 6.93 46.92
C GLN A 343 -23.16 5.69 46.57
N TYR A 344 -23.73 5.00 47.58
CA TYR A 344 -24.64 3.89 47.38
C TYR A 344 -25.94 4.32 46.65
N LEU A 345 -26.53 5.45 47.05
CA LEU A 345 -27.83 5.92 46.53
C LEU A 345 -27.77 6.75 45.24
N TRP A 346 -26.69 7.50 45.01
CA TRP A 346 -26.62 8.50 43.94
C TRP A 346 -25.31 8.50 43.17
N GLY A 347 -24.33 7.68 43.54
CA GLY A 347 -23.00 7.63 42.92
C GLY A 347 -23.04 7.30 41.43
N THR A 348 -22.32 8.09 40.63
CA THR A 348 -22.21 7.92 39.17
C THR A 348 -21.00 7.06 38.75
N THR A 349 -20.09 6.77 39.68
CA THR A 349 -18.94 5.89 39.50
C THR A 349 -19.08 4.69 40.44
N ILE A 350 -18.73 3.50 39.96
CA ILE A 350 -18.61 2.30 40.79
C ILE A 350 -17.40 2.54 41.72
N ALA A 351 -17.63 3.24 42.83
CA ALA A 351 -16.58 3.61 43.76
C ALA A 351 -15.93 2.34 44.33
N ARG A 352 -14.63 2.40 44.64
CA ARG A 352 -13.82 1.34 45.29
C ARG A 352 -14.37 0.82 46.63
N GLN A 353 -15.54 1.28 47.06
CA GLN A 353 -16.25 0.89 48.28
C GLN A 353 -17.72 0.46 48.02
N GLY A 354 -18.04 -0.11 46.85
CA GLY A 354 -19.24 -0.95 46.70
C GLY A 354 -20.60 -0.25 46.82
N GLY A 355 -20.76 0.91 46.19
CA GLY A 355 -22.08 1.54 46.07
C GLY A 355 -22.94 0.82 45.03
N ALA A 356 -24.02 0.17 45.45
CA ALA A 356 -25.07 -0.39 44.58
C ALA A 356 -26.30 0.53 44.63
N LEU A 357 -26.91 0.89 43.50
CA LEU A 357 -28.20 1.57 43.55
C LEU A 357 -29.29 0.60 44.03
N PRO A 358 -29.96 0.86 45.17
CA PRO A 358 -31.04 0.02 45.64
C PRO A 358 -32.25 0.16 44.71
N VAL A 359 -32.71 -0.96 44.18
CA VAL A 359 -33.86 -1.02 43.25
C VAL A 359 -35.17 -1.15 44.02
N THR A 360 -35.10 -1.70 45.22
CA THR A 360 -36.24 -1.89 46.11
C THR A 360 -35.97 -1.30 47.48
N THR A 361 -37.05 -1.05 48.23
CA THR A 361 -36.96 -0.67 49.65
C THR A 361 -36.21 -1.71 50.47
N GLN A 362 -36.37 -2.99 50.14
CA GLN A 362 -35.71 -4.10 50.83
C GLN A 362 -34.20 -4.08 50.63
N ASP A 363 -33.71 -3.67 49.46
CA ASP A 363 -32.27 -3.52 49.21
C ASP A 363 -31.67 -2.44 50.12
N LEU A 364 -32.39 -1.33 50.27
CA LEU A 364 -31.98 -0.22 51.12
C LEU A 364 -32.04 -0.59 52.61
N GLU A 365 -33.10 -1.29 53.04
CA GLU A 365 -33.22 -1.83 54.40
C GLU A 365 -32.07 -2.79 54.73
N HIS A 366 -31.76 -3.70 53.80
CA HIS A 366 -30.66 -4.64 53.97
C HIS A 366 -29.30 -3.93 54.05
N TYR A 367 -29.07 -2.91 53.22
CA TYR A 367 -27.84 -2.13 53.24
C TYR A 367 -27.68 -1.34 54.55
N LEU A 368 -28.73 -0.64 54.99
CA LEU A 368 -28.71 0.14 56.23
C LEU A 368 -28.61 -0.74 57.48
N GLY A 369 -29.22 -1.94 57.47
CA GLY A 369 -29.16 -2.90 58.57
C GLY A 369 -27.92 -3.82 58.57
N SER A 370 -26.97 -3.64 57.64
CA SER A 370 -25.82 -4.54 57.52
C SER A 370 -24.66 -4.12 58.42
N SER A 371 -24.42 -4.86 59.50
CA SER A 371 -23.25 -4.68 60.37
C SER A 371 -21.91 -4.92 59.66
N ALA A 372 -21.92 -5.66 58.54
CA ALA A 372 -20.74 -5.85 57.71
C ALA A 372 -20.35 -4.60 56.92
N VAL A 373 -21.33 -3.73 56.60
CA VAL A 373 -21.11 -2.47 55.88
C VAL A 373 -20.76 -1.35 56.85
N TRP A 374 -21.54 -1.21 57.93
CA TRP A 374 -21.46 -0.07 58.82
C TRP A 374 -20.56 -0.28 60.06
N GLY A 375 -20.22 -1.53 60.40
CA GLY A 375 -19.36 -1.81 61.56
C GLY A 375 -19.90 -1.19 62.84
N ASP A 376 -19.08 -0.37 63.50
CA ASP A 376 -19.44 0.34 64.74
C ASP A 376 -20.48 1.47 64.51
N GLU A 377 -20.69 1.89 63.25
CA GLU A 377 -21.60 2.98 62.86
C GLU A 377 -23.02 2.47 62.51
N ILE A 378 -23.35 1.21 62.79
CA ILE A 378 -24.66 0.63 62.44
C ILE A 378 -25.84 1.38 63.09
N THR A 379 -25.66 1.91 64.30
CA THR A 379 -26.71 2.68 64.99
C THR A 379 -27.05 3.96 64.24
N TRP A 380 -26.07 4.61 63.62
CA TRP A 380 -26.31 5.76 62.75
C TRP A 380 -27.10 5.36 61.50
N ALA A 381 -26.77 4.22 60.90
CA ALA A 381 -27.43 3.72 59.68
C ALA A 381 -28.89 3.33 59.93
N GLU A 382 -29.20 2.72 61.08
CA GLU A 382 -30.55 2.37 61.49
C GLU A 382 -31.44 3.60 61.78
N GLU A 383 -30.85 4.75 62.14
CA GLU A 383 -31.57 6.02 62.33
C GLU A 383 -31.92 6.73 61.01
N VAL A 384 -31.33 6.31 59.89
CA VAL A 384 -31.61 6.90 58.58
C VAL A 384 -33.04 6.59 58.16
N THR A 385 -33.82 7.63 57.92
CA THR A 385 -35.15 7.50 57.32
C THR A 385 -35.10 7.77 55.84
N TYR A 386 -35.89 7.05 55.06
CA TYR A 386 -35.88 7.16 53.60
C TYR A 386 -37.29 7.09 53.03
N ARG A 387 -37.50 7.72 51.86
CA ARG A 387 -38.71 7.57 51.06
C ARG A 387 -38.37 7.50 49.58
N GLN A 388 -39.07 6.67 48.84
CA GLN A 388 -39.04 6.72 47.38
C GLN A 388 -39.76 8.01 46.94
N SER A 389 -39.05 8.86 46.20
CA SER A 389 -39.55 10.18 45.80
C SER A 389 -39.90 10.30 44.33
N GLY A 390 -39.60 9.25 43.55
CA GLY A 390 -39.79 9.20 42.12
C GLY A 390 -38.95 8.08 41.52
N SER A 391 -38.71 8.18 40.22
CA SER A 391 -37.89 7.27 39.45
C SER A 391 -37.22 8.03 38.31
N GLN A 392 -36.10 7.51 37.83
CA GLN A 392 -35.33 8.09 36.72
C GLN A 392 -34.78 6.98 35.84
N CYS A 393 -34.39 7.30 34.62
CA CYS A 393 -33.76 6.33 33.75
C CYS A 393 -32.45 5.86 34.37
N SER A 394 -32.23 4.54 34.38
CA SER A 394 -31.02 3.93 34.94
C SER A 394 -29.81 4.64 34.38
N ARG A 395 -28.93 5.16 35.23
CA ARG A 395 -27.80 6.00 34.78
C ARG A 395 -26.60 5.19 34.29
N TYR A 396 -26.58 3.89 34.55
CA TYR A 396 -25.46 3.02 34.21
C TYR A 396 -25.52 2.55 32.76
N GLN A 397 -24.46 2.82 32.01
CA GLN A 397 -24.06 2.02 30.86
C GLN A 397 -23.03 1.01 31.34
N ILE A 398 -23.27 -0.28 31.11
CA ILE A 398 -22.34 -1.32 31.49
C ILE A 398 -21.22 -1.34 30.45
N LEU A 399 -20.18 -0.55 30.67
CA LEU A 399 -19.01 -0.46 29.77
C LEU A 399 -18.12 -1.71 29.82
N ASN A 400 -18.49 -2.72 30.63
CA ASN A 400 -17.76 -3.97 30.85
C ASN A 400 -16.26 -3.73 31.11
N THR A 401 -15.94 -2.70 31.90
CA THR A 401 -14.55 -2.44 32.29
C THR A 401 -14.16 -3.35 33.46
N PRO A 402 -12.86 -3.69 33.61
CA PRO A 402 -12.37 -4.44 34.76
C PRO A 402 -12.63 -3.73 36.10
N ILE A 403 -12.81 -2.40 36.11
CA ILE A 403 -13.05 -1.66 37.36
C ILE A 403 -14.51 -1.80 37.82
N ASP A 404 -15.44 -2.00 36.88
CA ASP A 404 -16.88 -2.02 37.16
C ASP A 404 -17.38 -3.32 37.81
N ILE A 405 -16.68 -4.44 37.60
CA ILE A 405 -17.20 -5.80 37.95
C ILE A 405 -16.33 -6.49 39.02
N TYR A 406 -15.24 -5.86 39.48
CA TYR A 406 -14.32 -6.45 40.45
C TYR A 406 -14.90 -6.58 41.87
N TYR A 407 -16.01 -5.90 42.14
CA TYR A 407 -16.59 -5.77 43.47
C TYR A 407 -18.12 -5.84 43.36
N PHE A 408 -18.74 -6.91 43.89
CA PHE A 408 -20.16 -7.08 44.25
C PHE A 408 -21.20 -7.62 43.23
N ASP A 409 -22.15 -8.36 43.80
CA ASP A 409 -23.37 -8.95 43.22
C ASP A 409 -24.47 -7.87 43.37
N TYR A 410 -24.72 -7.09 42.32
CA TYR A 410 -25.53 -5.88 42.39
C TYR A 410 -27.03 -6.17 42.18
N PRO A 411 -27.95 -5.70 43.03
CA PRO A 411 -29.40 -5.92 42.85
C PRO A 411 -29.95 -5.37 41.52
N SER A 412 -29.32 -4.30 41.01
CA SER A 412 -29.72 -3.62 39.78
C SER A 412 -29.12 -4.21 38.50
N ILE A 413 -28.12 -5.10 38.59
CA ILE A 413 -27.40 -5.66 37.43
C ILE A 413 -27.41 -7.19 37.51
N GLY A 414 -28.02 -7.83 36.50
CA GLY A 414 -28.09 -9.28 36.40
C GLY A 414 -27.27 -9.84 35.24
N LEU A 415 -26.98 -11.15 35.31
CA LEU A 415 -26.46 -11.93 34.20
C LEU A 415 -27.60 -12.65 33.48
N TYR A 416 -27.76 -12.37 32.19
CA TYR A 416 -28.84 -12.89 31.37
C TYR A 416 -28.29 -13.75 30.23
N THR A 417 -28.92 -14.90 29.96
CA THR A 417 -28.54 -15.75 28.83
C THR A 417 -28.83 -15.08 27.51
N VAL A 418 -27.95 -15.30 26.53
CA VAL A 418 -28.19 -14.95 25.13
C VAL A 418 -28.64 -16.21 24.40
N ASP A 419 -29.94 -16.30 24.12
CA ASP A 419 -30.55 -17.43 23.40
C ASP A 419 -30.72 -17.16 21.90
N GLY A 420 -30.66 -15.88 21.53
CA GLY A 420 -30.74 -15.33 20.18
C GLY A 420 -30.90 -13.82 20.29
N CYS A 421 -31.12 -13.14 19.18
CA CYS A 421 -31.39 -11.72 19.21
C CYS A 421 -32.29 -11.29 18.05
N ILE A 422 -32.97 -10.17 18.26
CA ILE A 422 -33.83 -9.52 17.30
C ILE A 422 -33.23 -8.16 16.99
N SER A 423 -32.95 -7.90 15.72
CA SER A 423 -32.33 -6.64 15.27
C SER A 423 -33.24 -5.92 14.29
N ILE A 424 -33.34 -4.60 14.44
CA ILE A 424 -34.02 -3.76 13.45
C ILE A 424 -33.07 -3.49 12.28
N LYS A 425 -33.56 -3.69 11.05
CA LYS A 425 -32.80 -3.35 9.83
C LYS A 425 -32.64 -1.84 9.70
N ALA A 426 -31.45 -1.43 9.28
CA ALA A 426 -31.16 -0.06 8.89
C ALA A 426 -30.66 -0.06 7.44
N GLU A 427 -30.90 1.03 6.71
CA GLU A 427 -30.31 1.19 5.39
C GLU A 427 -28.79 1.36 5.52
N GLU A 428 -28.03 0.61 4.72
CA GLU A 428 -26.59 0.80 4.61
C GLU A 428 -26.28 2.13 3.89
N LYS A 429 -25.43 2.96 4.51
CA LYS A 429 -25.06 4.31 4.00
C LYS A 429 -23.59 4.40 3.60
N CYS A 430 -22.96 3.29 3.22
CA CYS A 430 -21.59 3.29 2.70
C CYS A 430 -21.52 4.03 1.35
N GLN A 431 -20.44 4.78 1.13
CA GLN A 431 -20.31 5.63 -0.05
C GLN A 431 -19.06 5.34 -0.88
N LEU A 432 -19.22 5.38 -2.19
CA LEU A 432 -18.11 5.51 -3.13
C LEU A 432 -17.99 6.98 -3.53
N LEU A 433 -16.92 7.62 -3.11
CA LEU A 433 -16.66 9.04 -3.29
C LEU A 433 -15.67 9.26 -4.44
N PHE A 434 -15.86 10.36 -5.16
CA PHE A 434 -14.96 10.83 -6.21
C PHE A 434 -14.46 12.23 -5.87
N SER A 435 -13.16 12.49 -6.03
CA SER A 435 -12.60 13.82 -5.88
C SER A 435 -12.33 14.48 -7.25
N PRO A 436 -13.13 15.48 -7.66
CA PRO A 436 -12.91 16.21 -8.91
C PRO A 436 -11.55 16.90 -8.95
N THR A 437 -11.09 17.44 -7.82
CA THR A 437 -9.82 18.17 -7.72
C THR A 437 -8.62 17.26 -7.95
N PHE A 438 -8.54 16.13 -7.25
CA PHE A 438 -7.45 15.17 -7.44
C PHE A 438 -7.48 14.55 -8.84
N SER A 439 -8.69 14.29 -9.35
CA SER A 439 -8.88 13.81 -10.71
C SER A 439 -8.33 14.77 -11.75
N LEU A 440 -8.63 16.07 -11.62
CA LEU A 440 -8.14 17.11 -12.52
C LEU A 440 -6.60 17.18 -12.52
N VAL A 441 -5.96 17.11 -11.35
CA VAL A 441 -4.50 17.10 -11.24
C VAL A 441 -3.90 15.90 -11.99
N VAL A 442 -4.43 14.70 -11.77
CA VAL A 442 -3.98 13.48 -12.46
C VAL A 442 -4.19 13.60 -13.98
N LEU A 443 -5.33 14.15 -14.40
CA LEU A 443 -5.67 14.32 -15.81
C LEU A 443 -4.74 15.31 -16.52
N VAL A 444 -4.44 16.45 -15.89
CA VAL A 444 -3.50 17.45 -16.42
C VAL A 444 -2.10 16.85 -16.51
N CYS A 445 -1.59 16.22 -15.45
CA CYS A 445 -0.27 15.61 -15.46
C CYS A 445 -0.15 14.50 -16.50
N THR A 446 -1.20 13.66 -16.64
CA THR A 446 -1.26 12.63 -17.68
C THR A 446 -1.28 13.25 -19.08
N SER A 447 -2.04 14.31 -19.29
CA SER A 447 -2.11 15.03 -20.56
C SER A 447 -0.75 15.60 -20.96
N VAL A 448 -0.02 16.21 -20.02
CA VAL A 448 1.35 16.69 -20.24
C VAL A 448 2.28 15.54 -20.66
N LYS A 449 2.23 14.40 -19.97
CA LYS A 449 3.03 13.22 -20.33
C LYS A 449 2.71 12.73 -21.73
N VAL A 450 1.43 12.54 -22.05
CA VAL A 450 1.01 12.08 -23.38
C VAL A 450 1.42 13.07 -24.46
N ALA A 451 1.26 14.37 -24.22
CA ALA A 451 1.71 15.41 -25.15
C ALA A 451 3.22 15.31 -25.41
N CYS A 452 4.04 15.15 -24.37
CA CYS A 452 5.49 14.93 -24.52
C CYS A 452 5.80 13.66 -25.33
N ILE A 453 5.18 12.52 -25.00
CA ILE A 453 5.44 11.24 -25.67
C ILE A 453 5.03 11.30 -27.16
N VAL A 454 3.84 11.83 -27.45
CA VAL A 454 3.33 11.99 -28.82
C VAL A 454 4.20 12.97 -29.60
N PHE A 455 4.65 14.05 -28.97
CA PHE A 455 5.54 15.02 -29.59
C PHE A 455 6.87 14.38 -29.99
N VAL A 456 7.50 13.61 -29.10
CA VAL A 456 8.72 12.85 -29.40
C VAL A 456 8.46 11.86 -30.53
N ALA A 457 7.40 11.05 -30.45
CA ALA A 457 7.05 10.06 -31.47
C ALA A 457 6.80 10.64 -32.88
N ARG A 458 6.37 11.91 -32.98
CA ARG A 458 6.09 12.57 -34.27
C ARG A 458 7.24 13.40 -34.82
N ARG A 459 8.05 14.01 -33.95
CA ARG A 459 9.05 15.02 -34.34
C ARG A 459 10.48 14.50 -34.35
N GLU A 460 10.82 13.53 -33.51
CA GLU A 460 12.15 12.92 -33.52
C GLU A 460 12.24 11.89 -34.67
N ARG A 461 13.12 12.15 -35.63
CA ARG A 461 13.38 11.26 -36.78
C ARG A 461 14.81 10.72 -36.81
N ALA A 462 15.67 11.22 -35.94
CA ALA A 462 17.07 10.79 -35.88
C ALA A 462 17.16 9.39 -35.26
N HIS A 463 17.99 8.53 -35.86
CA HIS A 463 18.28 7.20 -35.30
C HIS A 463 19.05 7.35 -33.98
N ARG A 464 18.50 6.76 -32.92
CA ARG A 464 19.02 6.80 -31.55
C ARG A 464 19.67 5.46 -31.22
N LEU A 465 20.79 5.50 -30.52
CA LEU A 465 21.53 4.30 -30.10
C LEU A 465 20.98 3.82 -28.74
N LEU A 466 19.85 3.10 -28.79
CA LEU A 466 19.09 2.67 -27.61
C LEU A 466 19.64 1.40 -26.98
N THR A 467 20.25 0.52 -27.78
CA THR A 467 20.88 -0.72 -27.30
C THR A 467 22.37 -0.74 -27.59
N ILE A 468 23.09 -1.64 -26.92
CA ILE A 468 24.49 -1.90 -27.24
C ILE A 468 24.67 -2.42 -28.67
N GLY A 469 23.69 -3.18 -29.19
CA GLY A 469 23.70 -3.63 -30.57
C GLY A 469 23.51 -2.50 -31.58
N ASP A 470 22.71 -1.47 -31.27
CA ASP A 470 22.63 -0.26 -32.12
C ASP A 470 24.00 0.43 -32.22
N ALA A 471 24.70 0.54 -31.08
CA ALA A 471 26.02 1.13 -31.03
C ALA A 471 27.07 0.32 -31.80
N ILE A 472 27.19 -0.97 -31.53
CA ILE A 472 28.12 -1.85 -32.27
C ILE A 472 27.80 -1.82 -33.77
N SER A 473 26.52 -1.90 -34.15
CA SER A 473 26.13 -1.80 -35.56
C SER A 473 26.54 -0.46 -36.18
N SER A 474 26.40 0.64 -35.45
CA SER A 474 26.80 1.97 -35.93
C SER A 474 28.32 2.12 -36.05
N PHE A 475 29.08 1.64 -35.08
CA PHE A 475 30.54 1.70 -35.08
C PHE A 475 31.16 0.76 -36.11
N LEU A 476 30.63 -0.46 -36.30
CA LEU A 476 31.10 -1.37 -37.35
C LEU A 476 30.83 -0.83 -38.77
N SER A 477 29.72 -0.11 -38.96
CA SER A 477 29.38 0.49 -40.26
C SER A 477 30.20 1.77 -40.54
N ASN A 478 30.56 2.50 -39.49
CA ASN A 478 31.38 3.71 -39.58
C ASN A 478 32.31 3.77 -38.35
N PRO A 479 33.53 3.16 -38.46
CA PRO A 479 34.49 3.11 -37.37
C PRO A 479 34.87 4.50 -36.86
N ASP A 480 35.13 4.60 -35.56
CA ASP A 480 35.36 5.87 -34.89
C ASP A 480 36.85 6.21 -34.83
N PRO A 481 37.31 7.26 -35.53
CA PRO A 481 38.74 7.57 -35.64
C PRO A 481 39.39 7.89 -34.28
N PHE A 482 38.62 8.39 -33.30
CA PHE A 482 39.13 8.81 -32.00
C PHE A 482 39.41 7.64 -31.03
N THR A 483 39.01 6.41 -31.37
CA THR A 483 39.23 5.23 -30.52
C THR A 483 40.06 4.14 -31.18
N THR A 484 40.62 4.44 -32.35
CA THR A 484 41.56 3.58 -33.08
C THR A 484 42.70 3.11 -32.18
N GLY A 485 42.97 1.81 -32.17
CA GLY A 485 44.06 1.21 -31.37
C GLY A 485 43.80 1.14 -29.86
N CYS A 486 42.61 1.51 -29.38
CA CYS A 486 42.25 1.46 -27.95
C CYS A 486 41.40 0.25 -27.57
N CYS A 487 41.38 -0.83 -28.36
CA CYS A 487 40.42 -1.93 -28.22
C CYS A 487 40.52 -2.72 -26.89
N THR A 488 41.61 -2.57 -26.13
CA THR A 488 41.73 -3.14 -24.77
C THR A 488 41.21 -2.22 -23.65
N SER A 489 40.70 -1.03 -23.99
CA SER A 489 40.29 -0.02 -23.00
C SER A 489 38.94 -0.32 -22.36
N SER A 490 38.90 -0.35 -21.03
CA SER A 490 37.66 -0.51 -20.27
C SER A 490 36.97 0.83 -20.02
N LYS A 491 35.70 0.80 -19.57
CA LYS A 491 35.02 2.01 -19.08
C LYS A 491 35.81 2.74 -17.99
N SER A 492 36.51 1.99 -17.14
CA SER A 492 37.29 2.56 -16.03
C SER A 492 38.51 3.36 -16.53
N ASP A 493 39.14 2.91 -17.62
CA ASP A 493 40.26 3.62 -18.24
C ASP A 493 39.81 4.97 -18.79
N TRP A 494 38.66 5.02 -19.48
CA TRP A 494 38.08 6.26 -20.01
C TRP A 494 37.64 7.22 -18.90
N ILE A 495 37.08 6.71 -17.79
CA ILE A 495 36.78 7.54 -16.62
C ILE A 495 38.06 8.15 -16.03
N ARG A 496 39.12 7.35 -15.86
CA ARG A 496 40.41 7.83 -15.34
C ARG A 496 41.01 8.89 -16.24
N ARG A 497 41.05 8.66 -17.57
CA ARG A 497 41.54 9.61 -18.58
C ARG A 497 40.79 10.95 -18.51
N SER A 498 39.46 10.90 -18.50
CA SER A 498 38.62 12.13 -18.44
C SER A 498 38.83 12.99 -17.18
N ARG A 499 39.34 12.43 -16.07
CA ARG A 499 39.64 13.18 -14.84
C ARG A 499 41.02 13.84 -14.87
N LEU A 500 41.95 13.28 -15.64
CA LEU A 500 43.32 13.78 -15.77
C LEU A 500 43.41 14.91 -16.81
N ASP A 501 42.53 14.90 -17.82
CA ASP A 501 42.52 15.84 -18.95
C ASP A 501 41.99 17.25 -18.62
N GLY A 502 41.86 17.62 -17.35
CA GLY A 502 41.71 19.02 -16.94
C GLY A 502 42.93 19.90 -17.27
N ALA A 503 44.06 19.31 -17.70
CA ALA A 503 45.34 20.03 -17.82
C ALA A 503 46.14 19.86 -19.13
N ALA A 504 45.78 18.98 -20.08
CA ALA A 504 46.58 18.87 -21.32
C ALA A 504 45.78 18.41 -22.54
N LYS A 505 45.75 19.28 -23.55
CA LYS A 505 45.15 19.06 -24.86
C LYS A 505 46.19 18.36 -25.77
N HIS A 506 46.44 17.08 -25.57
CA HIS A 506 47.31 16.32 -26.48
C HIS A 506 46.65 15.03 -26.99
N ARG A 507 46.51 15.02 -28.33
CA ARG A 507 46.53 13.92 -29.29
C ARG A 507 46.63 12.50 -28.69
N TYR A 508 45.74 11.63 -29.16
CA TYR A 508 45.63 10.18 -28.95
C TYR A 508 46.87 9.37 -29.41
N GLU A 509 48.08 9.85 -29.15
CA GLU A 509 49.34 9.19 -29.50
C GLU A 509 49.96 8.59 -28.24
N GLY A 510 50.00 7.25 -28.19
CA GLY A 510 50.66 6.49 -27.13
C GLY A 510 49.78 5.39 -26.57
N VAL A 511 49.44 4.40 -27.41
CA VAL A 511 48.96 3.09 -26.94
C VAL A 511 50.12 2.43 -26.20
N ALA A 512 50.27 2.74 -24.91
CA ALA A 512 50.97 1.83 -24.01
C ALA A 512 50.12 0.55 -23.97
N GLN A 513 50.67 -0.55 -24.47
CA GLN A 513 50.12 -1.90 -24.40
C GLN A 513 49.55 -2.18 -23.00
N GLN A 514 48.24 -1.96 -22.82
CA GLN A 514 47.56 -2.46 -21.64
C GLN A 514 47.37 -3.97 -21.86
N ARG A 515 48.11 -4.76 -21.07
CA ARG A 515 47.88 -6.20 -20.89
C ARG A 515 46.38 -6.43 -20.66
N LEU A 516 45.81 -7.44 -21.31
CA LEU A 516 44.45 -7.87 -21.02
C LEU A 516 44.35 -8.17 -19.51
N ASP A 517 43.40 -7.55 -18.82
CA ASP A 517 43.14 -7.88 -17.42
C ASP A 517 42.50 -9.27 -17.38
N THR A 518 43.26 -10.29 -16.99
CA THR A 518 42.80 -11.68 -16.97
C THR A 518 41.87 -12.01 -15.80
N ARG A 519 41.49 -11.00 -15.01
CA ARG A 519 40.62 -11.17 -13.84
C ARG A 519 39.21 -11.50 -14.25
N GLU A 520 38.66 -12.54 -13.65
CA GLU A 520 37.23 -12.85 -13.75
C GLU A 520 36.41 -11.69 -13.15
N HIS A 521 35.64 -11.03 -14.00
CA HIS A 521 34.72 -9.99 -13.59
C HIS A 521 33.39 -10.59 -13.10
N ARG A 522 32.66 -9.84 -12.27
CA ARG A 522 31.31 -10.19 -11.82
C ARG A 522 30.30 -9.14 -12.27
N TRP A 523 29.04 -9.56 -12.40
CA TRP A 523 27.96 -8.70 -12.91
C TRP A 523 27.83 -7.37 -12.15
N TRP A 524 28.06 -7.35 -10.84
CA TRP A 524 27.98 -6.13 -10.05
C TRP A 524 28.92 -5.01 -10.54
N GLN A 525 30.05 -5.35 -11.17
CA GLN A 525 31.04 -4.41 -11.66
C GLN A 525 30.56 -3.63 -12.90
N ALA A 526 29.50 -4.09 -13.58
CA ALA A 526 28.93 -3.40 -14.74
C ALA A 526 28.23 -2.08 -14.40
N ALA A 527 27.64 -2.00 -13.21
CA ALA A 527 26.96 -0.81 -12.72
C ALA A 527 27.90 0.08 -11.91
N ALA A 528 27.70 1.39 -11.95
CA ALA A 528 28.53 2.31 -11.18
C ALA A 528 28.25 2.17 -9.67
N ILE A 529 29.28 2.33 -8.83
CA ILE A 529 29.14 2.29 -7.36
C ILE A 529 28.06 3.27 -6.86
N ARG A 530 27.92 4.44 -7.49
CA ARG A 530 26.85 5.40 -7.16
C ARG A 530 25.46 4.83 -7.43
N GLN A 531 25.26 4.09 -8.53
CA GLN A 531 23.97 3.44 -8.83
C GLN A 531 23.64 2.38 -7.78
N TRP A 532 24.63 1.57 -7.37
CA TRP A 532 24.50 0.63 -6.28
C TRP A 532 24.15 1.31 -4.95
N ALA A 533 24.90 2.36 -4.59
CA ALA A 533 24.67 3.11 -3.36
C ALA A 533 23.26 3.70 -3.28
N PHE A 534 22.76 4.30 -4.38
CA PHE A 534 21.38 4.80 -4.42
C PHE A 534 20.35 3.67 -4.42
N THR A 535 20.55 2.60 -5.19
CA THR A 535 19.60 1.48 -5.27
C THR A 535 19.46 0.77 -3.93
N LEU A 536 20.59 0.36 -3.34
CA LEU A 536 20.60 -0.34 -2.04
C LEU A 536 20.27 0.61 -0.91
N GLY A 537 20.81 1.83 -0.89
CA GLY A 537 20.52 2.83 0.13
C GLY A 537 19.04 3.14 0.21
N LEU A 538 18.40 3.51 -0.91
CA LEU A 538 16.97 3.80 -0.93
C LEU A 538 16.12 2.58 -0.57
N SER A 539 16.43 1.41 -1.12
CA SER A 539 15.63 0.19 -0.87
C SER A 539 15.75 -0.29 0.57
N LEU A 540 16.96 -0.30 1.13
CA LEU A 540 17.19 -0.64 2.54
C LEU A 540 16.56 0.39 3.47
N SER A 541 16.67 1.70 3.18
CA SER A 541 15.99 2.72 3.97
C SER A 541 14.47 2.54 3.95
N CYS A 542 13.85 2.24 2.80
CA CYS A 542 12.41 1.96 2.72
C CYS A 542 12.03 0.74 3.57
N LEU A 543 12.81 -0.35 3.49
CA LEU A 543 12.58 -1.56 4.29
C LEU A 543 12.80 -1.32 5.79
N SER A 544 13.82 -0.54 6.17
CA SER A 544 14.08 -0.17 7.56
C SER A 544 12.96 0.69 8.13
N VAL A 545 12.47 1.67 7.38
CA VAL A 545 11.31 2.49 7.79
C VAL A 545 10.06 1.63 7.90
N ALA A 546 9.78 0.76 6.91
CA ALA A 546 8.64 -0.15 6.97
C ALA A 546 8.72 -1.11 8.16
N GLY A 547 9.90 -1.68 8.44
CA GLY A 547 10.13 -2.55 9.60
C GLY A 547 10.00 -1.81 10.93
N PHE A 548 10.50 -0.57 11.01
CA PHE A 548 10.32 0.28 12.18
C PHE A 548 8.86 0.64 12.43
N LEU A 549 8.12 1.02 11.38
CA LEU A 549 6.69 1.31 11.47
C LEU A 549 5.89 0.07 11.87
N LEU A 550 6.22 -1.10 11.32
CA LEU A 550 5.63 -2.36 11.73
C LEU A 550 5.91 -2.66 13.20
N TYR A 551 7.17 -2.53 13.64
CA TYR A 551 7.55 -2.73 15.03
C TYR A 551 6.79 -1.79 15.98
N ARG A 552 6.73 -0.50 15.63
CA ARG A 552 5.97 0.50 16.40
C ARG A 552 4.48 0.20 16.45
N GLY A 553 3.89 -0.18 15.31
CA GLY A 553 2.48 -0.53 15.24
C GLY A 553 2.15 -1.80 16.04
N LEU A 554 3.04 -2.79 16.04
CA LEU A 554 2.88 -4.00 16.86
C LEU A 554 3.07 -3.77 18.36
N GLN A 555 3.63 -2.62 18.77
CA GLN A 555 3.70 -2.20 20.17
C GLN A 555 2.47 -1.40 20.63
N ASP A 556 1.52 -1.13 19.75
CA ASP A 556 0.29 -0.43 20.11
C ASP A 556 -0.57 -1.33 21.02
N THR A 557 -0.78 -0.89 22.25
CA THR A 557 -1.56 -1.62 23.26
C THR A 557 -3.02 -1.81 22.85
N ARG A 558 -3.52 -1.03 21.88
CA ARG A 558 -4.86 -1.26 21.31
C ARG A 558 -4.99 -2.63 20.64
N LEU A 559 -3.90 -3.22 20.15
CA LEU A 559 -3.94 -4.57 19.58
C LEU A 559 -4.23 -5.64 20.64
N ASP A 560 -3.94 -5.39 21.91
CA ASP A 560 -4.25 -6.35 22.98
C ASP A 560 -5.76 -6.57 23.07
N SER A 561 -6.57 -5.54 22.80
CA SER A 561 -8.05 -5.61 22.81
C SER A 561 -8.66 -6.53 21.73
N VAL A 562 -7.88 -6.95 20.72
CA VAL A 562 -8.29 -7.92 19.69
C VAL A 562 -7.55 -9.26 19.77
N GLY A 563 -6.72 -9.48 20.81
CA GLY A 563 -5.95 -10.71 20.98
C GLY A 563 -4.47 -10.61 20.61
N GLY A 564 -3.94 -9.38 20.58
CA GLY A 564 -2.52 -9.08 20.48
C GLY A 564 -1.92 -9.27 19.09
N THR A 565 -0.66 -9.70 19.05
CA THR A 565 0.18 -9.76 17.82
C THR A 565 0.28 -11.16 17.21
N ASN A 566 -0.59 -12.09 17.61
CA ASN A 566 -0.64 -13.44 17.06
C ASN A 566 -0.98 -13.41 15.55
N TRP A 567 -0.42 -14.35 14.78
CA TRP A 567 -0.62 -14.40 13.33
C TRP A 567 -2.10 -14.44 12.91
N SER A 568 -2.92 -15.25 13.60
CA SER A 568 -4.36 -15.33 13.33
C SER A 568 -5.08 -13.99 13.56
N THR A 569 -4.68 -13.25 14.60
CA THR A 569 -5.23 -11.93 14.93
C THR A 569 -4.83 -10.88 13.89
N LEU A 570 -3.56 -10.87 13.49
CA LEU A 570 -3.08 -9.97 12.43
C LEU A 570 -3.78 -10.24 11.10
N TRP A 571 -4.13 -11.49 10.82
CA TRP A 571 -4.90 -11.87 9.64
C TRP A 571 -6.37 -11.47 9.75
N SER A 572 -6.99 -11.59 10.94
CA SER A 572 -8.41 -11.25 11.14
C SER A 572 -8.68 -9.74 11.06
N LEU A 573 -7.67 -8.89 11.31
CA LEU A 573 -7.75 -7.46 11.02
C LEU A 573 -7.95 -7.15 9.53
N GLY A 574 -7.60 -8.10 8.66
CA GLY A 574 -7.80 -8.01 7.22
C GLY A 574 -6.74 -7.21 6.48
N LEU A 575 -6.65 -7.48 5.18
CA LEU A 575 -5.83 -6.74 4.24
C LEU A 575 -6.59 -5.50 3.78
N GLY A 576 -6.03 -4.31 4.02
CA GLY A 576 -6.64 -3.03 3.62
C GLY A 576 -8.01 -2.74 4.24
N SER A 577 -8.33 -3.34 5.39
CA SER A 577 -9.62 -3.15 6.08
C SER A 577 -9.47 -2.15 7.21
N ALA A 578 -10.37 -1.17 7.30
CA ALA A 578 -10.35 -0.19 8.37
C ALA A 578 -10.71 -0.84 9.71
N SER A 579 -9.95 -0.53 10.74
CA SER A 579 -10.16 -1.02 12.09
C SER A 579 -9.75 0.06 13.10
N PRO A 580 -10.52 0.30 14.17
CA PRO A 580 -10.19 1.32 15.17
C PRO A 580 -8.83 1.07 15.84
N TYR A 581 -8.39 -0.19 15.90
CA TYR A 581 -7.12 -0.60 16.48
C TYR A 581 -5.92 -0.30 15.57
N THR A 582 -6.15 -0.09 14.27
CA THR A 582 -5.09 0.23 13.30
C THR A 582 -5.26 1.61 12.66
N LEU A 583 -6.11 2.47 13.24
CA LEU A 583 -6.18 3.88 12.89
C LEU A 583 -4.91 4.62 13.35
N ILE A 584 -4.35 5.40 12.43
CA ILE A 584 -3.27 6.36 12.67
C ILE A 584 -3.93 7.70 13.00
N TYR A 585 -4.15 7.93 14.29
CA TYR A 585 -5.01 9.01 14.76
C TYR A 585 -4.40 10.42 14.54
N ARG A 586 -5.22 11.32 13.98
CA ARG A 586 -5.03 12.80 13.92
C ARG A 586 -3.61 13.32 13.61
N LEU A 587 -2.86 12.68 12.70
CA LEU A 587 -1.62 13.27 12.16
C LEU A 587 -1.90 14.54 11.34
N HIS A 588 -3.00 14.52 10.58
CA HIS A 588 -3.48 15.66 9.80
C HIS A 588 -5.00 15.77 9.92
N THR A 589 -5.50 17.01 10.00
CA THR A 589 -6.94 17.32 10.08
C THR A 589 -7.58 17.56 8.71
N THR A 590 -6.81 17.45 7.62
CA THR A 590 -7.30 17.72 6.26
C THR A 590 -7.22 16.48 5.39
N LEU A 591 -8.20 16.32 4.51
CA LEU A 591 -8.21 15.28 3.46
C LEU A 591 -6.89 15.27 2.67
N LEU A 592 -6.40 16.45 2.27
CA LEU A 592 -5.15 16.57 1.53
C LEU A 592 -3.95 16.01 2.31
N GLY A 593 -3.84 16.34 3.60
CA GLY A 593 -2.74 15.87 4.45
C GLY A 593 -2.73 14.34 4.57
N ASN A 594 -3.89 13.73 4.82
CA ASN A 594 -4.00 12.28 4.94
C ASN A 594 -3.75 11.57 3.60
N VAL A 595 -4.25 12.11 2.48
CA VAL A 595 -4.00 11.58 1.13
C VAL A 595 -2.51 11.62 0.79
N LEU A 596 -1.83 12.73 1.05
CA LEU A 596 -0.39 12.83 0.81
C LEU A 596 0.41 11.87 1.69
N LEU A 597 0.03 11.72 2.96
CA LEU A 597 0.67 10.79 3.88
C LEU A 597 0.55 9.34 3.38
N ALA A 598 -0.67 8.90 3.02
CA ALA A 598 -0.93 7.54 2.55
C ALA A 598 -0.19 7.22 1.23
N ASN A 599 0.00 8.21 0.36
CA ASN A 599 0.59 8.01 -0.96
C ASN A 599 2.10 8.31 -1.05
N THR A 600 2.71 8.96 -0.04
CA THR A 600 4.16 9.24 -0.03
C THR A 600 5.03 7.98 -0.22
N PRO A 601 4.73 6.83 0.43
CA PRO A 601 5.47 5.60 0.20
C PRO A 601 5.45 5.11 -1.26
N GLN A 602 4.36 5.38 -2.00
CA GLN A 602 4.23 5.01 -3.40
C GLN A 602 5.22 5.77 -4.30
N LEU A 603 5.48 7.03 -3.98
CA LEU A 603 6.49 7.82 -4.68
C LEU A 603 7.89 7.22 -4.47
N LEU A 604 8.25 6.88 -3.23
CA LEU A 604 9.54 6.28 -2.90
C LEU A 604 9.74 4.94 -3.62
N LEU A 605 8.69 4.12 -3.69
CA LEU A 605 8.71 2.85 -4.41
C LEU A 605 8.96 3.06 -5.92
N SER A 606 8.35 4.08 -6.53
CA SER A 606 8.54 4.42 -7.94
C SER A 606 9.96 4.91 -8.24
N VAL A 607 10.54 5.69 -7.32
CA VAL A 607 11.95 6.12 -7.40
C VAL A 607 12.89 4.92 -7.24
N SER A 608 12.59 4.00 -6.32
CA SER A 608 13.34 2.74 -6.18
C SER A 608 13.33 1.94 -7.48
N HIS A 609 12.16 1.80 -8.13
CA HIS A 609 12.05 1.14 -9.42
C HIS A 609 13.00 1.73 -10.48
N TYR A 610 13.08 3.05 -10.59
CA TYR A 610 13.96 3.70 -11.55
C TYR A 610 15.43 3.28 -11.37
N PHE A 611 15.93 3.32 -10.13
CA PHE A 611 17.32 2.94 -9.82
C PHE A 611 17.57 1.44 -9.93
N TYR A 612 16.62 0.61 -9.47
CA TYR A 612 16.67 -0.84 -9.64
C TYR A 612 16.74 -1.22 -11.12
N ASN A 613 15.86 -0.65 -11.94
CA ASN A 613 15.85 -0.87 -13.38
C ASN A 613 17.15 -0.40 -14.03
N ALA A 614 17.71 0.74 -13.63
CA ALA A 614 19.00 1.23 -14.15
C ALA A 614 20.16 0.27 -13.84
N THR A 615 20.26 -0.21 -12.59
CA THR A 615 21.30 -1.16 -12.16
C THR A 615 21.16 -2.50 -12.88
N LEU A 616 19.94 -3.05 -12.94
CA LEU A 616 19.66 -4.30 -13.63
C LEU A 616 19.98 -4.19 -15.13
N THR A 617 19.59 -3.08 -15.76
CA THR A 617 19.87 -2.81 -17.17
C THR A 617 21.37 -2.76 -17.47
N ALA A 618 22.17 -2.12 -16.61
CA ALA A 618 23.62 -2.07 -16.77
C ALA A 618 24.25 -3.47 -16.72
N MET A 619 23.84 -4.34 -15.78
CA MET A 619 24.33 -5.71 -15.69
C MET A 619 23.98 -6.54 -16.93
N PHE A 620 22.72 -6.48 -17.39
CA PHE A 620 22.30 -7.25 -18.56
C PHE A 620 22.92 -6.76 -19.87
N MET A 621 23.13 -5.45 -20.01
CA MET A 621 23.79 -4.87 -21.17
C MET A 621 25.26 -5.28 -21.22
N ALA A 622 25.98 -5.24 -20.08
CA ALA A 622 27.35 -5.74 -20.01
C ALA A 622 27.43 -7.24 -20.33
N ASN A 623 26.53 -8.04 -19.76
CA ASN A 623 26.44 -9.46 -20.11
C ASN A 623 26.11 -9.67 -21.60
N GLU A 624 25.26 -8.83 -22.21
CA GLU A 624 24.97 -8.95 -23.64
C GLU A 624 26.19 -8.68 -24.51
N TYR A 625 26.94 -7.61 -24.21
CA TYR A 625 28.22 -7.27 -24.84
C TYR A 625 29.19 -8.46 -24.73
N GLU A 626 29.30 -9.00 -23.52
CA GLU A 626 30.19 -10.10 -23.22
C GLU A 626 29.86 -11.40 -23.99
N ASN A 627 28.58 -11.70 -24.17
CA ASN A 627 28.16 -12.88 -24.91
C ASN A 627 28.43 -12.78 -26.43
N TYR A 628 29.18 -11.78 -26.90
CA TYR A 628 29.75 -11.76 -28.25
C TYR A 628 31.25 -12.10 -28.23
N ALA A 629 31.91 -12.25 -27.09
CA ALA A 629 33.31 -12.67 -27.04
C ALA A 629 33.49 -14.17 -27.26
N ILE A 630 34.64 -14.54 -27.82
CA ILE A 630 35.09 -15.92 -27.88
C ILE A 630 35.47 -16.40 -26.47
N GLU A 631 34.90 -17.53 -26.05
CA GLU A 631 35.12 -18.13 -24.73
C GLU A 631 36.59 -18.57 -24.57
N GLY A 632 37.31 -17.98 -23.62
CA GLY A 632 38.68 -18.38 -23.26
C GLY A 632 38.68 -19.60 -22.34
N MET A 633 38.29 -20.78 -22.84
CA MET A 633 38.33 -22.02 -22.05
C MET A 633 39.71 -22.69 -22.05
N ARG A 634 40.09 -23.19 -20.86
CA ARG A 634 41.30 -23.93 -20.52
C ARG A 634 41.52 -25.14 -21.44
N HIS A 635 42.76 -25.32 -21.87
CA HIS A 635 43.22 -26.33 -22.84
C HIS A 635 42.90 -27.77 -22.40
N ASP A 636 42.30 -28.56 -23.30
CA ASP A 636 42.61 -29.99 -23.45
C ASP A 636 43.53 -30.10 -24.67
N SER A 637 44.72 -30.67 -24.49
CA SER A 637 45.87 -30.55 -25.39
C SER A 637 45.83 -31.49 -26.60
N THR A 638 44.66 -31.97 -27.00
CA THR A 638 44.52 -33.13 -27.90
C THR A 638 43.80 -32.85 -29.23
N VAL A 639 43.44 -31.59 -29.54
CA VAL A 639 42.67 -31.25 -30.76
C VAL A 639 43.36 -30.15 -31.58
N GLU A 640 43.54 -30.39 -32.90
CA GLU A 640 43.93 -29.40 -33.91
C GLU A 640 43.02 -28.15 -33.85
N THR A 641 43.60 -26.96 -33.94
CA THR A 641 42.96 -25.64 -33.73
C THR A 641 41.57 -25.53 -34.38
N PRO A 642 40.47 -25.59 -33.60
CA PRO A 642 39.13 -25.50 -34.18
C PRO A 642 38.88 -24.05 -34.62
N GLN A 643 38.62 -23.84 -35.91
CA GLN A 643 38.17 -22.56 -36.43
C GLN A 643 36.78 -22.23 -35.88
N ILE A 644 36.63 -21.05 -35.28
CA ILE A 644 35.36 -20.60 -34.71
C ILE A 644 34.68 -19.66 -35.70
N GLN A 645 33.41 -19.92 -35.97
CA GLN A 645 32.56 -19.03 -36.76
C GLN A 645 31.58 -18.30 -35.83
N PRO A 646 31.39 -16.98 -36.02
CA PRO A 646 30.39 -16.26 -35.23
C PRO A 646 28.97 -16.72 -35.59
N GLU A 647 28.14 -16.96 -34.58
CA GLU A 647 26.76 -17.43 -34.74
C GLU A 647 25.70 -16.42 -34.31
N LYS A 648 26.11 -15.36 -33.59
CA LYS A 648 25.19 -14.46 -32.91
C LYS A 648 25.08 -13.10 -33.61
N GLY A 649 23.89 -12.78 -34.11
CA GLY A 649 23.58 -11.45 -34.65
C GLY A 649 23.26 -10.40 -33.58
N LEU A 650 23.55 -9.14 -33.89
CA LEU A 650 23.32 -7.97 -33.03
C LEU A 650 21.83 -7.76 -32.71
N ARG A 651 21.54 -7.38 -31.45
CA ARG A 651 20.19 -6.98 -31.02
C ARG A 651 20.01 -5.47 -31.14
N VAL A 652 19.23 -5.04 -32.13
CA VAL A 652 19.00 -3.63 -32.48
C VAL A 652 17.58 -3.19 -32.16
N SER A 653 17.41 -1.90 -31.85
CA SER A 653 16.10 -1.29 -31.61
C SER A 653 15.38 -0.89 -32.92
N SER A 654 16.15 -0.75 -34.00
CA SER A 654 15.66 -0.39 -35.33
C SER A 654 15.23 -1.60 -36.18
N ASN A 655 14.75 -1.34 -37.40
CA ASN A 655 14.35 -2.40 -38.32
C ASN A 655 15.51 -3.37 -38.59
N ARG A 656 15.33 -4.63 -38.21
CA ARG A 656 16.32 -5.69 -38.41
C ARG A 656 16.75 -5.80 -39.87
N ARG A 657 18.06 -5.95 -40.11
CA ARG A 657 18.65 -6.24 -41.42
C ARG A 657 19.64 -7.41 -41.28
N GLY A 658 19.74 -8.25 -42.32
CA GLY A 658 20.62 -9.43 -42.30
C GLY A 658 20.32 -10.35 -41.11
N ALA A 659 21.37 -10.74 -40.38
CA ALA A 659 21.32 -11.59 -39.19
C ALA A 659 20.93 -10.84 -37.90
N GLN A 660 20.70 -9.52 -37.96
CA GLN A 660 20.29 -8.74 -36.79
C GLN A 660 18.94 -9.20 -36.22
N ARG A 661 18.81 -9.06 -34.91
CA ARG A 661 17.61 -9.41 -34.15
C ARG A 661 16.93 -8.12 -33.68
N SER A 662 15.67 -7.92 -34.03
CA SER A 662 14.86 -6.80 -33.55
C SER A 662 14.44 -7.04 -32.10
N PHE A 663 14.48 -6.00 -31.27
CA PHE A 663 13.88 -6.04 -29.93
C PHE A 663 13.14 -4.74 -29.61
N TYR A 664 11.86 -4.85 -29.25
CA TYR A 664 10.92 -3.72 -29.23
C TYR A 664 10.87 -2.94 -27.92
N PHE A 665 11.49 -3.45 -26.84
CA PHE A 665 11.21 -2.90 -25.50
C PHE A 665 12.41 -2.92 -24.56
N LEU A 666 13.10 -1.77 -24.46
CA LEU A 666 14.24 -1.51 -23.57
C LEU A 666 15.47 -2.41 -23.77
N SER A 667 16.61 -1.99 -23.21
CA SER A 667 17.82 -2.82 -23.13
C SER A 667 17.61 -4.09 -22.31
N LEU A 668 16.61 -4.15 -21.44
CA LEU A 668 16.33 -5.31 -20.59
C LEU A 668 15.46 -6.36 -21.32
N PRO A 669 15.86 -7.64 -21.38
CA PRO A 669 15.03 -8.69 -21.98
C PRO A 669 13.66 -8.88 -21.30
N PHE A 670 12.61 -9.23 -22.05
CA PHE A 670 11.23 -9.37 -21.52
C PHE A 670 11.12 -10.37 -20.37
N ARG A 671 11.90 -11.46 -20.40
CA ARG A 671 11.98 -12.45 -19.32
C ARG A 671 12.40 -11.89 -17.95
N TYR A 672 12.96 -10.67 -17.91
CA TYR A 672 13.30 -9.95 -16.69
C TYR A 672 12.46 -8.68 -16.52
N SER A 673 12.19 -7.95 -17.62
CA SER A 673 11.40 -6.72 -17.57
C SER A 673 9.94 -6.99 -17.15
N VAL A 674 9.30 -8.05 -17.66
CA VAL A 674 7.91 -8.37 -17.30
C VAL A 674 7.79 -8.78 -15.83
N PRO A 675 8.58 -9.74 -15.29
CA PRO A 675 8.55 -10.03 -13.86
C PRO A 675 8.86 -8.80 -13.00
N LEU A 676 9.84 -7.97 -13.38
CA LEU A 676 10.16 -6.74 -12.65
C LEU A 676 8.95 -5.80 -12.55
N MET A 677 8.27 -5.57 -13.69
CA MET A 677 7.06 -4.73 -13.74
C MET A 677 5.91 -5.31 -12.92
N LEU A 678 5.71 -6.63 -12.99
CA LEU A 678 4.67 -7.31 -12.21
C LEU A 678 4.97 -7.19 -10.71
N THR A 679 6.20 -7.43 -10.28
CA THR A 679 6.56 -7.34 -8.85
C THR A 679 6.43 -5.92 -8.32
N TYR A 680 6.84 -4.90 -9.08
CA TYR A 680 6.62 -3.51 -8.67
C TYR A 680 5.13 -3.13 -8.65
N THR A 681 4.32 -3.63 -9.59
CA THR A 681 2.86 -3.47 -9.55
C THR A 681 2.27 -4.10 -8.29
N VAL A 682 2.71 -5.31 -7.93
CA VAL A 682 2.29 -5.99 -6.70
C VAL A 682 2.73 -5.21 -5.47
N LEU A 683 3.95 -4.67 -5.42
CA LEU A 683 4.41 -3.83 -4.32
C LEU A 683 3.60 -2.54 -4.20
N HIS A 684 3.28 -1.88 -5.32
CA HIS A 684 2.41 -0.69 -5.32
C HIS A 684 1.03 -1.01 -4.75
N TRP A 685 0.46 -2.14 -5.17
CA TRP A 685 -0.82 -2.61 -4.66
C TRP A 685 -0.74 -2.95 -3.16
N LEU A 686 0.21 -3.78 -2.73
CA LEU A 686 0.39 -4.12 -1.30
C LEU A 686 0.58 -2.87 -0.43
N LEU A 687 1.37 -1.90 -0.90
CA LEU A 687 1.63 -0.67 -0.18
C LEU A 687 0.38 0.22 -0.08
N SER A 688 -0.51 0.19 -1.09
CA SER A 688 -1.81 0.87 -1.03
C SER A 688 -2.79 0.24 -0.03
N GLN A 689 -2.53 -1.00 0.37
CA GLN A 689 -3.29 -1.71 1.39
C GLN A 689 -2.59 -1.66 2.75
N ALA A 690 -1.30 -1.34 2.78
CA ALA A 690 -0.49 -1.23 4.00
C ALA A 690 -0.70 0.08 4.74
N ILE A 691 -0.82 1.20 4.01
CA ILE A 691 -1.17 2.52 4.56
C ILE A 691 -2.19 3.15 3.61
N PHE A 692 -3.38 3.45 4.11
CA PHE A 692 -4.49 3.94 3.29
C PHE A 692 -5.32 4.97 4.03
N TYR A 693 -5.97 5.87 3.30
CA TYR A 693 -6.92 6.82 3.87
C TYR A 693 -8.25 6.12 4.17
N VAL A 694 -8.87 6.50 5.28
CA VAL A 694 -10.14 5.98 5.78
C VAL A 694 -11.03 7.15 6.14
N GLN A 695 -12.30 7.04 5.70
CA GLN A 695 -13.38 7.93 6.08
C GLN A 695 -14.52 7.09 6.66
N ILE A 696 -15.03 7.47 7.84
CA ILE A 696 -16.14 6.77 8.51
C ILE A 696 -17.16 7.80 8.93
N TYR A 697 -18.38 7.63 8.45
CA TYR A 697 -19.53 8.43 8.81
C TYR A 697 -20.19 7.86 10.06
N MET A 698 -20.31 8.68 11.10
CA MET A 698 -20.90 8.29 12.37
C MET A 698 -22.38 8.69 12.42
N TYR A 699 -23.25 7.73 12.73
CA TYR A 699 -24.67 7.95 12.92
C TYR A 699 -25.03 7.65 14.37
N ASP A 700 -25.75 8.57 15.00
CA ASP A 700 -26.34 8.33 16.31
C ASP A 700 -27.49 7.31 16.24
N ALA A 701 -28.09 7.01 17.39
CA ALA A 701 -29.19 6.06 17.48
C ALA A 701 -30.49 6.56 16.80
N ASP A 702 -30.63 7.86 16.55
CA ASP A 702 -31.70 8.46 15.72
C ASP A 702 -31.42 8.32 14.21
N MET A 703 -30.30 7.70 13.84
CA MET A 703 -29.78 7.61 12.47
C MET A 703 -29.48 8.99 11.85
N TYR A 704 -29.29 10.00 12.70
CA TYR A 704 -28.83 11.32 12.31
C TYR A 704 -27.30 11.29 12.16
N HIS A 705 -26.82 11.93 11.09
CA HIS A 705 -25.39 12.02 10.82
C HIS A 705 -24.80 13.14 11.69
N ASP A 706 -23.78 12.83 12.48
CA ASP A 706 -23.02 13.83 13.23
C ASP A 706 -21.62 14.05 12.61
N PRO A 707 -21.44 15.11 11.79
CA PRO A 707 -20.16 15.40 11.15
C PRO A 707 -19.03 15.70 12.13
N SER A 708 -19.34 16.07 13.38
CA SER A 708 -18.31 16.39 14.38
C SER A 708 -17.57 15.14 14.89
N LEU A 709 -18.17 13.97 14.68
CA LEU A 709 -17.70 12.68 15.16
C LEU A 709 -17.18 11.78 14.02
N ASP A 710 -17.31 12.22 12.77
CA ASP A 710 -16.75 11.51 11.61
C ASP A 710 -15.24 11.28 11.76
N VAL A 711 -14.80 10.10 11.32
CA VAL A 711 -13.38 9.73 11.38
C VAL A 711 -12.75 9.98 10.02
N ASP A 712 -11.86 10.98 9.96
CA ASP A 712 -11.00 11.27 8.82
C ASP A 712 -9.52 11.02 9.17
N ALA A 713 -9.00 9.86 8.79
CA ALA A 713 -7.65 9.45 9.20
C ALA A 713 -6.96 8.56 8.15
N CYS A 714 -5.70 8.23 8.42
CA CYS A 714 -5.05 7.09 7.77
C CYS A 714 -5.19 5.85 8.64
N ALA A 715 -5.26 4.68 8.03
CA ALA A 715 -5.13 3.39 8.71
C ALA A 715 -3.91 2.63 8.18
N TRP A 716 -3.46 1.65 8.95
CA TRP A 716 -2.44 0.71 8.49
C TRP A 716 -2.93 -0.75 8.57
N SER A 717 -2.33 -1.63 7.77
CA SER A 717 -2.60 -3.07 7.79
C SER A 717 -1.31 -3.83 8.09
N PRO A 718 -1.22 -4.55 9.22
CA PRO A 718 -0.02 -5.30 9.59
C PRO A 718 0.35 -6.33 8.53
N ILE A 719 -0.64 -7.08 8.02
CA ILE A 719 -0.39 -8.16 7.07
C ILE A 719 0.11 -7.65 5.72
N ALA A 720 -0.47 -6.55 5.22
CA ALA A 720 -0.02 -5.93 3.97
C ALA A 720 1.40 -5.38 4.10
N LEU A 721 1.75 -4.80 5.26
CA LEU A 721 3.10 -4.29 5.52
C LEU A 721 4.12 -5.43 5.61
N ILE A 722 3.78 -6.56 6.27
CA ILE A 722 4.61 -7.77 6.31
C ILE A 722 4.88 -8.29 4.89
N PHE A 723 3.85 -8.47 4.07
CA PHE A 723 4.03 -8.94 2.68
C PHE A 723 4.84 -7.95 1.84
N THR A 724 4.65 -6.64 2.04
CA THR A 724 5.45 -5.60 1.38
C THR A 724 6.93 -5.76 1.72
N ILE A 725 7.27 -5.97 3.01
CA ILE A 725 8.64 -6.19 3.47
C ILE A 725 9.22 -7.49 2.87
N ILE A 726 8.46 -8.58 2.86
CA ILE A 726 8.90 -9.87 2.31
C ILE A 726 9.22 -9.75 0.82
N VAL A 727 8.28 -9.22 0.03
CA VAL A 727 8.46 -9.07 -1.42
C VAL A 727 9.60 -8.09 -1.72
N GLY A 728 9.67 -6.96 -1.02
CA GLY A 728 10.77 -6.00 -1.18
C GLY A 728 12.14 -6.58 -0.84
N SER A 729 12.24 -7.37 0.23
CA SER A 729 13.48 -8.06 0.62
C SER A 729 13.89 -9.11 -0.41
N LEU A 730 12.94 -9.89 -0.94
CA LEU A 730 13.20 -10.86 -2.00
C LEU A 730 13.74 -10.18 -3.26
N MET A 731 13.23 -9.00 -3.63
CA MET A 731 13.74 -8.25 -4.78
C MET A 731 15.21 -7.84 -4.63
N ILE A 732 15.63 -7.45 -3.42
CA ILE A 732 17.04 -7.15 -3.13
C ILE A 732 17.88 -8.42 -3.21
N MET A 733 17.41 -9.54 -2.64
CA MET A 733 18.11 -10.81 -2.70
C MET A 733 18.30 -11.31 -4.13
N VAL A 734 17.28 -11.18 -4.98
CA VAL A 734 17.37 -11.51 -6.41
C VAL A 734 18.39 -10.60 -7.11
N LEU A 735 18.38 -9.29 -6.82
CA LEU A 735 19.33 -8.35 -7.41
C LEU A 735 20.78 -8.72 -7.04
N LEU A 736 21.04 -8.96 -5.75
CA LEU A 736 22.36 -9.36 -5.25
C LEU A 736 22.79 -10.73 -5.81
N GLY A 737 21.88 -11.69 -5.89
CA GLY A 737 22.14 -13.00 -6.48
C GLY A 737 22.53 -12.93 -7.95
N LEU A 738 21.88 -12.06 -8.73
CA LEU A 738 22.28 -11.77 -10.11
C LEU A 738 23.63 -11.05 -10.18
N ALA A 739 23.87 -10.10 -9.27
CA ALA A 739 25.11 -9.33 -9.22
C ALA A 739 26.36 -10.17 -8.93
N MET A 740 26.18 -11.29 -8.22
CA MET A 740 27.26 -12.23 -7.89
C MET A 740 27.63 -13.18 -9.02
N ARG A 741 26.88 -13.21 -10.13
CA ARG A 741 27.20 -14.07 -11.28
C ARG A 741 28.55 -13.65 -11.90
N PRO A 742 29.43 -14.61 -12.20
CA PRO A 742 30.64 -14.34 -12.96
C PRO A 742 30.28 -14.03 -14.42
N PHE A 743 31.06 -13.15 -15.00
CA PHE A 743 31.18 -12.97 -16.44
C PHE A 743 31.97 -14.16 -17.03
N ARG A 744 31.67 -14.58 -18.26
CA ARG A 744 32.18 -15.84 -18.86
C ARG A 744 33.43 -15.64 -19.74
N SER A 745 33.85 -14.42 -19.93
CA SER A 745 34.92 -13.97 -20.82
C SER A 745 35.82 -12.98 -20.09
N VAL A 746 36.92 -12.65 -20.76
CA VAL A 746 38.02 -11.85 -20.23
C VAL A 746 38.16 -10.53 -20.99
N ILE A 747 37.14 -10.16 -21.78
CA ILE A 747 37.17 -8.92 -22.57
C ILE A 747 37.01 -7.70 -21.65
N PRO A 748 37.57 -6.54 -22.03
CA PRO A 748 37.40 -5.32 -21.26
C PRO A 748 35.93 -4.97 -21.02
N LEU A 749 35.60 -4.65 -19.77
CA LEU A 749 34.24 -4.24 -19.42
C LEU A 749 33.92 -2.84 -19.97
N ALA A 750 33.43 -2.79 -21.22
CA ALA A 750 33.02 -1.56 -21.89
C ALA A 750 31.82 -0.88 -21.21
N GLY A 751 30.93 -1.69 -20.61
CA GLY A 751 29.71 -1.21 -19.95
C GLY A 751 28.92 -0.29 -20.87
N SER A 752 28.44 0.85 -20.35
CA SER A 752 27.70 1.85 -21.14
C SER A 752 28.61 2.85 -21.88
N CYS A 753 29.93 2.75 -21.80
CA CYS A 753 30.82 3.80 -22.32
C CYS A 753 30.91 3.76 -23.86
N SER A 754 30.44 4.81 -24.54
CA SER A 754 30.52 4.90 -26.00
C SER A 754 31.93 4.74 -26.56
N ALA A 755 32.94 5.30 -25.88
CA ALA A 755 34.33 5.24 -26.32
C ALA A 755 34.94 3.83 -26.15
N ALA A 756 34.59 3.12 -25.07
CA ALA A 756 35.03 1.74 -24.89
C ALA A 756 34.40 0.81 -25.91
N ILE A 757 33.09 0.97 -26.17
CA ILE A 757 32.38 0.19 -27.19
C ILE A 757 32.94 0.48 -28.59
N SER A 758 33.17 1.75 -28.94
CA SER A 758 33.68 2.11 -30.27
C SER A 758 35.12 1.64 -30.49
N ALA A 759 35.93 1.59 -29.43
CA ALA A 759 37.30 1.09 -29.50
C ALA A 759 37.38 -0.39 -29.93
N ALA A 760 36.36 -1.19 -29.65
CA ALA A 760 36.27 -2.59 -30.07
C ALA A 760 35.66 -2.77 -31.48
N CYS A 761 35.28 -1.70 -32.18
CA CYS A 761 34.54 -1.76 -33.44
C CYS A 761 35.37 -1.25 -34.63
N HIS A 762 36.53 -1.86 -34.86
CA HIS A 762 37.46 -1.54 -35.96
C HIS A 762 37.75 -2.80 -36.79
N PRO A 763 36.74 -3.28 -37.56
CA PRO A 763 36.86 -4.56 -38.27
C PRO A 763 37.91 -4.48 -39.38
N PRO A 764 38.49 -5.62 -39.81
CA PRO A 764 39.38 -5.67 -40.97
C PRO A 764 38.71 -5.08 -42.22
N GLU A 765 39.49 -4.47 -43.12
CA GLU A 765 38.96 -3.86 -44.35
C GLU A 765 38.17 -4.86 -45.23
N ASP A 766 38.52 -6.14 -45.17
CA ASP A 766 37.87 -7.22 -45.91
C ASP A 766 36.53 -7.68 -45.30
N ASP A 767 36.22 -7.29 -44.06
CA ASP A 767 35.03 -7.70 -43.32
C ASP A 767 33.82 -6.80 -43.63
N VAL A 768 33.39 -6.83 -44.88
CA VAL A 768 32.30 -5.99 -45.41
C VAL A 768 30.96 -6.36 -44.75
N ASP A 769 30.18 -5.34 -44.38
CA ASP A 769 28.86 -5.47 -43.75
C ASP A 769 28.85 -6.31 -42.46
N ALA A 770 29.95 -6.30 -41.69
CA ALA A 770 30.05 -7.00 -40.40
C ALA A 770 28.85 -6.72 -39.48
N ALA A 771 28.35 -5.47 -39.47
CA ALA A 771 27.18 -5.04 -38.70
C ALA A 771 25.89 -5.82 -39.02
N LEU A 772 25.78 -6.43 -40.21
CA LEU A 772 24.61 -7.17 -40.69
C LEU A 772 24.77 -8.69 -40.56
N LYS A 773 25.96 -9.16 -40.21
CA LYS A 773 26.28 -10.59 -40.10
C LYS A 773 26.34 -11.00 -38.62
N PRO A 774 26.38 -12.30 -38.32
CA PRO A 774 26.80 -12.77 -37.00
C PRO A 774 28.20 -12.23 -36.68
N ILE A 775 28.42 -11.77 -35.46
CA ILE A 775 29.73 -11.23 -35.05
C ILE A 775 30.24 -11.88 -33.77
N MET A 776 31.55 -11.78 -33.58
CA MET A 776 32.21 -12.06 -32.32
C MET A 776 33.37 -11.09 -32.07
N GLU A 777 33.70 -10.86 -30.80
CA GLU A 777 34.88 -10.09 -30.39
C GLU A 777 36.08 -11.02 -30.23
N VAL A 778 37.20 -10.62 -30.82
CA VAL A 778 38.44 -11.39 -30.86
C VAL A 778 39.52 -10.59 -30.16
N HIS A 779 40.39 -11.26 -29.42
CA HIS A 779 41.64 -10.72 -28.91
C HIS A 779 42.79 -11.59 -29.40
N ASP A 780 43.59 -11.06 -30.34
CA ASP A 780 44.80 -11.72 -30.84
C ASP A 780 46.04 -11.13 -30.15
N GLU A 781 46.64 -11.88 -29.22
CA GLU A 781 47.93 -11.54 -28.58
C GLU A 781 49.14 -12.08 -29.38
N THR A 782 48.93 -12.87 -30.43
CA THR A 782 49.93 -13.84 -30.91
C THR A 782 51.06 -13.29 -31.78
N ASN A 783 51.04 -12.01 -32.19
CA ASN A 783 51.99 -11.50 -33.18
C ASN A 783 53.18 -10.68 -32.64
N LEU A 784 53.32 -10.50 -31.32
CA LEU A 784 54.39 -9.64 -30.78
C LEU A 784 55.76 -10.32 -30.66
N LEU A 785 55.83 -11.65 -30.53
CA LEU A 785 57.11 -12.37 -30.34
C LEU A 785 57.73 -12.87 -31.65
N GLU A 786 56.95 -13.28 -32.64
CA GLU A 786 57.50 -13.76 -33.92
C GLU A 786 58.07 -12.64 -34.80
N MET A 787 57.56 -11.41 -34.69
CA MET A 787 58.07 -10.27 -35.45
C MET A 787 59.43 -9.76 -34.94
N GLN A 788 59.76 -10.02 -33.67
CA GLN A 788 61.04 -9.61 -33.09
C GLN A 788 62.21 -10.49 -33.57
N ASN A 789 61.94 -11.73 -33.99
CA ASN A 789 62.94 -12.65 -34.55
C ASN A 789 63.18 -12.48 -36.06
N ARG A 790 62.37 -11.68 -36.77
CA ARG A 790 62.48 -11.50 -38.25
C ARG A 790 62.98 -10.13 -38.72
N GLY A 791 63.38 -9.23 -37.82
CA GLY A 791 64.07 -7.98 -38.20
C GLY A 791 63.26 -6.98 -39.04
N THR A 792 61.97 -7.23 -39.27
CA THR A 792 61.03 -6.28 -39.90
C THR A 792 60.23 -5.57 -38.83
N VAL A 793 60.59 -4.31 -38.54
CA VAL A 793 59.79 -3.40 -37.72
C VAL A 793 58.60 -2.92 -38.56
N MET A 794 57.52 -3.71 -38.59
CA MET A 794 56.19 -3.17 -38.78
C MET A 794 55.49 -3.27 -37.43
N GLN A 795 55.17 -2.12 -36.83
CA GLN A 795 54.43 -2.01 -35.58
C GLN A 795 53.02 -2.59 -35.75
N GLY A 796 52.87 -3.91 -35.59
CA GLY A 796 51.58 -4.57 -35.55
C GLY A 796 50.92 -4.31 -34.20
N LEU A 797 49.89 -3.45 -34.15
CA LEU A 797 49.04 -3.34 -32.96
C LEU A 797 48.37 -4.70 -32.67
N PRO A 798 48.19 -5.09 -31.40
CA PRO A 798 47.34 -6.23 -31.04
C PRO A 798 45.95 -6.05 -31.68
N ARG A 799 45.48 -7.06 -32.40
CA ARG A 799 44.21 -7.00 -33.13
C ARG A 799 43.09 -7.42 -32.19
N CYS A 800 42.42 -6.45 -31.57
CA CYS A 800 41.12 -6.67 -30.95
C CYS A 800 40.01 -5.91 -31.67
N THR A 801 38.98 -6.63 -32.13
CA THR A 801 37.80 -6.06 -32.77
C THR A 801 36.65 -7.05 -32.82
N PHE A 802 35.42 -6.53 -32.90
CA PHE A 802 34.28 -7.26 -33.44
C PHE A 802 34.49 -7.55 -34.93
N THR A 803 34.23 -8.79 -35.34
CA THR A 803 34.31 -9.25 -36.73
C THR A 803 33.27 -10.32 -37.04
N SER A 804 32.85 -10.41 -38.30
CA SER A 804 32.03 -11.50 -38.84
C SER A 804 32.84 -12.61 -39.51
N MET A 805 34.15 -12.44 -39.61
CA MET A 805 35.05 -13.42 -40.21
C MET A 805 35.26 -14.64 -39.32
N ARG A 806 35.73 -15.72 -39.94
CA ARG A 806 36.24 -16.88 -39.19
C ARG A 806 37.54 -16.47 -38.51
N VAL A 807 37.70 -16.92 -37.28
CA VAL A 807 38.89 -16.63 -36.49
C VAL A 807 39.43 -17.92 -35.91
N GLU A 808 40.74 -18.05 -35.96
CA GLU A 808 41.47 -19.11 -35.29
C GLU A 808 41.52 -18.82 -33.79
N ARG A 809 41.38 -19.86 -32.96
CA ARG A 809 41.51 -19.68 -31.51
C ARG A 809 42.89 -19.11 -31.20
N PRO A 810 43.01 -18.03 -30.41
CA PRO A 810 44.31 -17.56 -29.96
C PRO A 810 45.00 -18.68 -29.17
N THR A 811 46.18 -19.09 -29.63
CA THR A 811 47.06 -20.00 -28.89
C THR A 811 47.66 -19.20 -27.73
N LEU A 812 47.18 -19.45 -26.50
CA LEU A 812 47.86 -19.01 -25.29
C LEU A 812 49.23 -19.70 -25.24
N LEU A 813 50.25 -19.05 -25.81
CA LEU A 813 51.64 -19.50 -25.72
C LEU A 813 52.05 -19.54 -24.25
N GLN A 814 52.31 -20.76 -23.80
CA GLN A 814 53.15 -21.20 -22.69
C GLN A 814 53.62 -20.12 -21.71
N THR A 815 53.16 -20.24 -20.46
CA THR A 815 53.97 -19.86 -19.31
C THR A 815 55.34 -20.55 -19.43
N TYR A 816 56.35 -19.81 -19.87
CA TYR A 816 57.73 -20.14 -19.54
C TYR A 816 58.01 -19.63 -18.12
N GLU A 817 58.68 -20.46 -17.34
CA GLU A 817 59.01 -20.31 -15.91
C GLU A 817 59.50 -18.92 -15.49
#